data_AF-A0A7C8R5F4-F1
#
_entry.id   AF-A0A7C8R5F4-F1
#
_cell.length_a   1.000
_cell.length_b   1.000
_cell.length_c   1.000
_cell.angle_alpha   90.00
_cell.angle_beta   90.00
_cell.angle_gamma   90.00
#
_symmetry.space_group_name_H-M   'P 1'
#
loop_
_entity.id
_entity.type
_entity.pdbx_description
1 polymer ?
#
loop_
_entity_poly.entity_id
_entity_poly.type
_entity_poly.pdbx_seq_one_letter_code
_entity_poly.pdbx_strand_id
1 'polypeptide(L)'
;MPKIKALTTGSIPGFLDLILNFAESDTTSTLATQDNWLAQIKQSGKKLIMFGDDTWLKLFPGIFERTDGTVSFFVSDFTEVDNNVTRHVAPELRQPDWDTMILHYLGLDHIGHKTGPRSQHMIPKQREMDGIVKQVYHAIETEEHLKDTLFVLVGDHGMNDGGGHGGSSSGETSAALVFMSPKLKALESTFAAPAVPKDEFTYYRRIEQSDVAPTLTTLLGLPIPKNNLGLFIQDFLPLWDVKDQVKILNTNGRELSRLISASYSDFDRLLGEGKCNGKTGQLDNLACIWHSAVLSLLPSEQMKLFSTFSSECQDILTSAATNYDTDSMLIAIIIGTISLVLFTTVWVVDGIPGSALYKFLFWALSLSYSGMMIASSYVEEEQQYWYWAASGWGIILLIRELQRGETGSKSMILLVLLRLTRRWNQTGQKHAGASDITNTFLTNNPTILWALVFFSYTDMFFRLKRNLDTKHSVLVGPVMSISPVVVSMLFKLSMAALDTRELIPSYLMNLADGFAAISVVTQAQLVFSIILLIGTYLVFVRNSGMSGVKVSPLKKLQPFHDLLTVFIATQSRLTNIPLIWFFNVMLLLLDDMKLDSLLQITLTVITMQHVSFFALGNSNAISSVDLSNAYNGVSGFNVGVVGILTFLSNWAGPVLWTSGGVGLMCSWMGRKMKEKKAAKKDEGDNSSPPTSSFSSSSLAEGTLTDTYLKFAELTSTFRAVAMVAVMGACMVLRMHLFVWTVFSPKYLFAMVWTCVHHIIVDLMIMAALHYTGR
;
A
#
# COMPACT_ATOMS: atom_id res chain seq x y z
N MET A 1 7.15 -5.24 7.95
CA MET A 1 7.65 -6.64 7.87
C MET A 1 6.95 -7.47 8.95
N PRO A 2 6.70 -8.78 8.76
CA PRO A 2 5.95 -9.62 9.72
C PRO A 2 6.61 -9.73 11.10
N LYS A 3 5.96 -9.21 12.15
CA LYS A 3 6.59 -9.08 13.47
C LYS A 3 6.38 -10.29 14.40
N ILE A 4 5.30 -11.05 14.22
CA ILE A 4 5.07 -12.33 14.94
C ILE A 4 6.23 -13.32 14.68
N LYS A 5 6.76 -13.39 13.45
CA LYS A 5 7.93 -14.21 13.14
C LYS A 5 9.14 -13.80 13.98
N ALA A 6 9.45 -12.52 14.05
CA ALA A 6 10.57 -12.01 14.86
C ALA A 6 10.40 -12.32 16.36
N LEU A 7 9.19 -12.14 16.89
CA LEU A 7 8.87 -12.43 18.30
C LEU A 7 8.97 -13.92 18.65
N THR A 8 8.80 -14.81 17.67
CA THR A 8 8.74 -16.27 17.90
C THR A 8 10.04 -17.00 17.59
N THR A 9 10.81 -16.54 16.62
CA THR A 9 12.08 -17.16 16.20
C THR A 9 13.31 -16.37 16.64
N GLY A 10 13.16 -15.07 16.92
CA GLY A 10 14.28 -14.16 17.12
C GLY A 10 15.01 -13.75 15.84
N SER A 11 14.50 -14.11 14.66
CA SER A 11 15.10 -13.76 13.36
C SER A 11 14.55 -12.45 12.79
N ILE A 12 15.29 -11.80 11.88
CA ILE A 12 14.82 -10.61 11.16
C ILE A 12 14.02 -11.06 9.91
N PRO A 13 12.74 -10.66 9.75
CA PRO A 13 11.95 -11.01 8.57
C PRO A 13 12.45 -10.30 7.31
N GLY A 14 12.34 -10.96 6.15
CA GLY A 14 12.72 -10.40 4.85
C GLY A 14 11.55 -9.79 4.05
N PHE A 15 11.86 -9.18 2.92
CA PHE A 15 10.84 -8.61 2.02
C PHE A 15 9.94 -9.68 1.38
N LEU A 16 10.50 -10.86 1.10
CA LEU A 16 9.73 -12.00 0.60
C LEU A 16 8.68 -12.45 1.62
N ASP A 17 8.99 -12.43 2.93
CA ASP A 17 8.03 -12.77 3.97
C ASP A 17 6.84 -11.80 3.96
N LEU A 18 7.05 -10.52 3.64
CA LEU A 18 5.97 -9.54 3.50
C LEU A 18 5.08 -9.83 2.28
N ILE A 19 5.66 -10.21 1.14
CA ILE A 19 4.89 -10.60 -0.06
C ILE A 19 4.09 -11.87 0.23
N LEU A 20 4.68 -12.84 0.91
CA LEU A 20 4.02 -14.10 1.26
C LEU A 20 2.88 -13.89 2.27
N ASN A 21 2.96 -12.88 3.14
CA ASN A 21 1.82 -12.47 3.98
C ASN A 21 0.62 -11.98 3.16
N PHE A 22 0.84 -11.31 2.02
CA PHE A 22 -0.25 -10.90 1.12
C PHE A 22 -0.75 -12.06 0.25
N ALA A 23 0.08 -13.07 0.02
CA ALA A 23 -0.20 -14.23 -0.81
C ALA A 23 -0.67 -15.43 0.03
N GLU A 24 -1.66 -15.21 0.89
CA GLU A 24 -2.17 -16.14 1.91
C GLU A 24 -2.92 -17.37 1.34
N SER A 25 -2.37 -17.99 0.28
CA SER A 25 -2.78 -19.29 -0.24
C SER A 25 -1.84 -20.37 0.29
N ASP A 26 -2.30 -21.10 1.31
CA ASP A 26 -1.83 -22.39 1.85
C ASP A 26 -0.31 -22.67 1.87
N THR A 27 0.21 -22.78 3.11
CA THR A 27 1.52 -23.32 3.55
C THR A 27 2.79 -22.52 3.24
N THR A 28 2.79 -21.52 2.36
CA THR A 28 4.04 -20.80 2.00
C THR A 28 4.56 -19.84 3.08
N SER A 29 3.70 -19.35 3.98
CA SER A 29 4.07 -18.47 5.11
C SER A 29 4.31 -19.24 6.43
N THR A 30 4.18 -20.57 6.43
CA THR A 30 4.26 -21.38 7.65
C THR A 30 5.65 -21.34 8.30
N LEU A 31 5.67 -21.32 9.64
CA LEU A 31 6.87 -21.45 10.46
C LEU A 31 7.04 -22.88 10.99
N ALA A 32 6.25 -23.85 10.53
CA ALA A 32 6.29 -25.24 10.97
C ALA A 32 7.67 -25.90 10.84
N THR A 33 8.48 -25.48 9.86
CA THR A 33 9.83 -26.01 9.62
C THR A 33 10.94 -25.21 10.29
N GLN A 34 10.61 -24.08 10.93
CA GLN A 34 11.57 -23.21 11.59
C GLN A 34 11.55 -23.41 13.11
N ASP A 35 12.73 -23.43 13.71
CA ASP A 35 12.87 -23.52 15.16
C ASP A 35 12.33 -22.23 15.82
N ASN A 36 11.45 -22.40 16.81
CA ASN A 36 10.77 -21.34 17.53
C ASN A 36 10.30 -21.84 18.89
N TRP A 37 10.05 -20.92 19.82
CA TRP A 37 9.74 -21.32 21.20
C TRP A 37 8.41 -22.10 21.34
N LEU A 38 7.41 -21.88 20.48
CA LEU A 38 6.16 -22.66 20.51
C LEU A 38 6.40 -24.13 20.11
N ALA A 39 7.18 -24.33 19.04
CA ALA A 39 7.55 -25.66 18.58
C ALA A 39 8.35 -26.42 19.64
N GLN A 40 9.26 -25.73 20.35
CA GLN A 40 10.02 -26.33 21.45
C GLN A 40 9.14 -26.70 22.65
N ILE A 41 8.15 -25.86 23.01
CA ILE A 41 7.16 -26.20 24.04
C ILE A 41 6.39 -27.46 23.64
N LYS A 42 5.89 -27.54 22.40
CA LYS A 42 5.17 -28.72 21.91
C LYS A 42 6.04 -29.98 21.94
N GLN A 43 7.30 -29.87 21.53
CA GLN A 43 8.27 -30.97 21.56
C GLN A 43 8.58 -31.45 22.99
N SER A 44 8.48 -30.57 23.99
CA SER A 44 8.61 -30.94 25.40
C SER A 44 7.39 -31.67 25.99
N GLY A 45 6.36 -31.94 25.17
CA GLY A 45 5.12 -32.61 25.60
C GLY A 45 4.13 -31.68 26.31
N LYS A 46 4.39 -30.37 26.31
CA LYS A 46 3.54 -29.36 26.93
C LYS A 46 2.40 -28.93 26.00
N LYS A 47 1.32 -28.43 26.60
CA LYS A 47 0.07 -28.10 25.94
C LYS A 47 -0.04 -26.62 25.64
N LEU A 48 -0.32 -26.29 24.37
CA LEU A 48 -0.54 -24.93 23.92
C LEU A 48 -2.00 -24.72 23.51
N ILE A 49 -2.57 -23.59 23.88
CA ILE A 49 -3.92 -23.16 23.48
C ILE A 49 -3.86 -21.75 22.88
N MET A 50 -4.75 -21.45 21.92
CA MET A 50 -4.73 -20.16 21.21
C MET A 50 -6.14 -19.69 20.86
N PHE A 51 -6.42 -18.42 21.15
CA PHE A 51 -7.68 -17.77 20.79
C PHE A 51 -7.38 -16.43 20.13
N GLY A 52 -7.98 -16.18 18.96
CA GLY A 52 -7.73 -14.95 18.19
C GLY A 52 -7.94 -15.16 16.69
N ASP A 53 -7.16 -14.47 15.88
CA ASP A 53 -7.22 -14.63 14.43
C ASP A 53 -6.61 -15.96 13.92
N ASP A 54 -7.00 -16.35 12.72
CA ASP A 54 -6.49 -17.56 12.07
C ASP A 54 -5.01 -17.45 11.63
N THR A 55 -4.39 -16.26 11.69
CA THR A 55 -2.97 -16.04 11.40
C THR A 55 -2.06 -16.97 12.18
N TRP A 56 -2.29 -17.15 13.49
CA TRP A 56 -1.46 -18.06 14.29
C TRP A 56 -1.64 -19.52 13.89
N LEU A 57 -2.86 -19.92 13.50
CA LEU A 57 -3.15 -21.29 13.05
C LEU A 57 -2.45 -21.60 11.73
N LYS A 58 -2.35 -20.61 10.83
CA LYS A 58 -1.62 -20.72 9.55
C LYS A 58 -0.10 -20.71 9.75
N LEU A 59 0.41 -19.84 10.62
CA LEU A 59 1.84 -19.75 10.93
C LEU A 59 2.33 -21.01 11.65
N PHE A 60 1.52 -21.57 12.56
CA PHE A 60 1.87 -22.72 13.40
C PHE A 60 0.82 -23.84 13.29
N PRO A 61 0.75 -24.55 12.15
CA PRO A 61 -0.25 -25.58 11.95
C PRO A 61 -0.02 -26.77 12.89
N GLY A 62 -1.08 -27.20 13.58
CA GLY A 62 -1.10 -28.43 14.37
C GLY A 62 -0.43 -28.38 15.74
N ILE A 63 0.00 -27.21 16.24
CA ILE A 63 0.67 -27.11 17.55
C ILE A 63 -0.30 -26.95 18.73
N PHE A 64 -1.46 -26.34 18.50
CA PHE A 64 -2.41 -25.98 19.55
C PHE A 64 -3.45 -27.09 19.78
N GLU A 65 -3.78 -27.39 21.04
CA GLU A 65 -4.75 -28.43 21.42
C GLU A 65 -6.19 -27.91 21.48
N ARG A 66 -6.36 -26.68 21.96
CA ARG A 66 -7.63 -25.97 21.95
C ARG A 66 -7.45 -24.65 21.24
N THR A 67 -8.28 -24.42 20.24
CA THR A 67 -8.24 -23.20 19.44
C THR A 67 -9.62 -22.69 19.05
N ASP A 68 -9.69 -21.38 18.85
CA ASP A 68 -10.83 -20.72 18.24
C ASP A 68 -10.30 -19.56 17.39
N GLY A 69 -10.11 -19.85 16.09
CA GLY A 69 -9.57 -18.92 15.10
C GLY A 69 -10.68 -18.25 14.31
N THR A 70 -10.65 -16.91 14.24
CA THR A 70 -11.55 -16.11 13.41
C THR A 70 -10.83 -15.53 12.20
N VAL A 71 -11.51 -15.45 11.05
CA VAL A 71 -10.94 -14.83 9.85
C VAL A 71 -10.81 -13.33 10.10
N SER A 72 -9.57 -12.82 10.08
CA SER A 72 -9.23 -11.45 10.49
C SER A 72 -9.35 -10.39 9.38
N PHE A 73 -9.60 -10.78 8.14
CA PHE A 73 -9.41 -9.88 7.00
C PHE A 73 -10.43 -8.72 6.90
N PHE A 74 -11.55 -8.80 7.64
CA PHE A 74 -12.54 -7.72 7.69
C PHE A 74 -12.18 -6.71 8.79
N VAL A 75 -11.35 -5.72 8.42
CA VAL A 75 -10.88 -4.59 9.27
C VAL A 75 -12.04 -3.74 9.86
N SER A 76 -13.27 -3.99 9.43
CA SER A 76 -14.46 -3.28 9.86
C SER A 76 -14.98 -3.66 11.24
N ASP A 77 -14.65 -4.86 11.73
CA ASP A 77 -15.12 -5.33 13.03
C ASP A 77 -14.02 -5.28 14.10
N PHE A 78 -14.13 -4.33 15.02
CA PHE A 78 -13.26 -4.20 16.20
C PHE A 78 -13.91 -4.79 17.46
N THR A 79 -14.93 -5.64 17.31
CA THR A 79 -15.69 -6.23 18.42
C THR A 79 -15.84 -7.75 18.31
N GLU A 80 -16.15 -8.33 17.16
CA GLU A 80 -16.40 -9.77 17.01
C GLU A 80 -15.17 -10.60 17.35
N VAL A 81 -14.00 -10.27 16.77
CA VAL A 81 -12.74 -10.97 17.08
C VAL A 81 -12.38 -10.83 18.55
N ASP A 82 -12.45 -9.61 19.09
CA ASP A 82 -12.12 -9.37 20.50
C ASP A 82 -13.11 -10.10 21.44
N ASN A 83 -14.40 -10.14 21.12
CA ASN A 83 -15.42 -10.91 21.84
C ASN A 83 -15.16 -12.42 21.73
N ASN A 84 -14.66 -12.87 20.57
CA ASN A 84 -14.26 -14.26 20.32
C ASN A 84 -13.15 -14.70 21.25
N VAL A 85 -12.14 -13.84 21.46
CA VAL A 85 -11.07 -14.10 22.43
C VAL A 85 -11.59 -13.98 23.85
N THR A 86 -12.30 -12.89 24.16
CA THR A 86 -12.73 -12.52 25.52
C THR A 86 -13.60 -13.60 26.17
N ARG A 87 -14.49 -14.26 25.41
CA ARG A 87 -15.38 -15.30 25.97
C ARG A 87 -14.61 -16.53 26.50
N HIS A 88 -13.39 -16.77 26.02
CA HIS A 88 -12.55 -17.90 26.45
C HIS A 88 -11.63 -17.56 27.62
N VAL A 89 -11.34 -16.28 27.87
CA VAL A 89 -10.40 -15.85 28.92
C VAL A 89 -10.80 -16.39 30.30
N ALA A 90 -12.01 -16.09 30.77
CA ALA A 90 -12.41 -16.49 32.12
C ALA A 90 -12.54 -18.01 32.31
N PRO A 91 -13.15 -18.77 31.37
CA PRO A 91 -13.16 -20.23 31.42
C PRO A 91 -11.77 -20.87 31.47
N GLU A 92 -10.84 -20.43 30.61
CA GLU A 92 -9.52 -21.05 30.47
C GLU A 92 -8.58 -20.74 31.63
N LEU A 93 -8.68 -19.55 32.23
CA LEU A 93 -7.92 -19.22 33.44
C LEU A 93 -8.26 -20.13 34.64
N ARG A 94 -9.46 -20.72 34.67
CA ARG A 94 -9.86 -21.68 35.72
C ARG A 94 -9.37 -23.11 35.47
N GLN A 95 -8.87 -23.41 34.27
CA GLN A 95 -8.43 -24.75 33.92
C GLN A 95 -6.93 -24.90 34.17
N PRO A 96 -6.47 -26.00 34.80
CA PRO A 96 -5.05 -26.24 35.06
C PRO A 96 -4.36 -27.06 33.95
N ASP A 97 -5.03 -27.31 32.82
CA ASP A 97 -4.65 -28.32 31.83
C ASP A 97 -3.89 -27.78 30.61
N TRP A 98 -3.30 -26.58 30.72
CA TRP A 98 -2.49 -25.95 29.68
C TRP A 98 -1.18 -25.38 30.25
N ASP A 99 -0.13 -25.33 29.42
CA ASP A 99 1.18 -24.78 29.78
C ASP A 99 1.44 -23.42 29.11
N THR A 100 0.75 -23.13 28.00
CA THR A 100 0.88 -21.86 27.28
C THR A 100 -0.45 -21.46 26.66
N MET A 101 -0.86 -20.22 26.90
CA MET A 101 -2.07 -19.62 26.32
C MET A 101 -1.71 -18.38 25.51
N ILE A 102 -2.15 -18.33 24.25
CA ILE A 102 -2.01 -17.18 23.36
C ILE A 102 -3.38 -16.52 23.17
N LEU A 103 -3.45 -15.21 23.43
CA LEU A 103 -4.63 -14.39 23.21
C LEU A 103 -4.24 -13.30 22.21
N HIS A 104 -4.82 -13.31 21.01
CA HIS A 104 -4.51 -12.35 19.96
C HIS A 104 -5.72 -11.47 19.65
N TYR A 105 -5.63 -10.19 20.06
CA TYR A 105 -6.66 -9.17 19.88
C TYR A 105 -6.33 -8.26 18.69
N LEU A 106 -7.36 -7.78 17.98
CA LEU A 106 -7.21 -6.94 16.77
C LEU A 106 -7.94 -5.59 16.87
N GLY A 107 -8.82 -5.40 17.87
CA GLY A 107 -9.66 -4.22 17.92
C GLY A 107 -8.91 -2.88 17.91
N LEU A 108 -7.73 -2.79 18.54
CA LEU A 108 -6.91 -1.57 18.52
C LEU A 108 -6.31 -1.30 17.13
N ASP A 109 -5.85 -2.34 16.44
CA ASP A 109 -5.31 -2.22 15.09
C ASP A 109 -6.40 -1.78 14.10
N HIS A 110 -7.56 -2.45 14.14
CA HIS A 110 -8.71 -2.14 13.30
C HIS A 110 -9.19 -0.68 13.48
N ILE A 111 -9.30 -0.19 14.72
CA ILE A 111 -9.65 1.21 14.99
C ILE A 111 -8.60 2.16 14.42
N GLY A 112 -7.32 1.81 14.59
CA GLY A 112 -6.17 2.56 14.07
C GLY A 112 -6.24 2.70 12.55
N HIS A 113 -6.43 1.61 11.81
CA HIS A 113 -6.60 1.65 10.35
C HIS A 113 -7.80 2.46 9.88
N LYS A 114 -8.91 2.32 10.60
CA LYS A 114 -10.19 2.89 10.18
C LYS A 114 -10.27 4.40 10.40
N THR A 115 -9.78 4.86 11.54
CA THR A 115 -10.01 6.23 12.02
C THR A 115 -8.78 6.91 12.62
N GLY A 116 -7.62 6.27 12.50
CA GLY A 116 -6.35 6.75 13.06
C GLY A 116 -6.21 6.46 14.56
N PRO A 117 -4.97 6.55 15.10
CA PRO A 117 -4.68 6.24 16.49
C PRO A 117 -5.32 7.22 17.49
N ARG A 118 -5.75 8.40 17.03
CA ARG A 118 -6.40 9.44 17.85
C ARG A 118 -7.93 9.41 17.78
N SER A 119 -8.49 8.33 17.25
CA SER A 119 -9.93 8.12 17.15
C SER A 119 -10.62 8.19 18.52
N GLN A 120 -11.85 8.71 18.55
CA GLN A 120 -12.71 8.67 19.74
C GLN A 120 -13.00 7.25 20.24
N HIS A 121 -12.88 6.24 19.36
CA HIS A 121 -13.08 4.83 19.69
C HIS A 121 -11.86 4.19 20.35
N MET A 122 -10.67 4.81 20.26
CA MET A 122 -9.42 4.24 20.77
C MET A 122 -9.43 4.16 22.31
N ILE A 123 -9.85 5.22 23.00
CA ILE A 123 -9.85 5.26 24.47
C ILE A 123 -10.79 4.20 25.09
N PRO A 124 -12.05 4.05 24.65
CA PRO A 124 -12.91 2.97 25.12
C PRO A 124 -12.29 1.58 24.90
N LYS A 125 -11.70 1.33 23.72
CA LYS A 125 -11.07 0.04 23.41
C LYS A 125 -9.82 -0.22 24.26
N GLN A 126 -9.00 0.79 24.52
CA GLN A 126 -7.86 0.67 25.44
C GLN A 126 -8.31 0.30 26.87
N ARG A 127 -9.43 0.86 27.34
CA ARG A 127 -10.02 0.48 28.65
C ARG A 127 -10.53 -0.95 28.68
N GLU A 128 -11.08 -1.43 27.57
CA GLU A 128 -11.49 -2.83 27.42
C GLU A 128 -10.27 -3.76 27.55
N MET A 129 -9.20 -3.49 26.80
CA MET A 129 -7.96 -4.28 26.85
C MET A 129 -7.28 -4.23 28.22
N ASP A 130 -7.24 -3.06 28.88
CA ASP A 130 -6.76 -2.92 30.26
C ASP A 130 -7.58 -3.76 31.24
N GLY A 131 -8.91 -3.85 31.03
CA GLY A 131 -9.79 -4.73 31.80
C GLY A 131 -9.43 -6.22 31.66
N ILE A 132 -9.10 -6.67 30.45
CA ILE A 132 -8.64 -8.04 30.20
C ILE A 132 -7.29 -8.30 30.88
N VAL A 133 -6.33 -7.38 30.74
CA VAL A 133 -5.02 -7.47 31.40
C VAL A 133 -5.18 -7.60 32.91
N LYS A 134 -6.06 -6.77 33.51
CA LYS A 134 -6.38 -6.83 34.94
C LYS A 134 -6.99 -8.17 35.35
N GLN A 135 -7.90 -8.72 34.54
CA GLN A 135 -8.52 -10.01 34.82
C GLN A 135 -7.50 -11.16 34.80
N VAL A 136 -6.62 -11.20 33.78
CA VAL A 136 -5.57 -12.22 33.66
C VAL A 136 -4.59 -12.13 34.82
N TYR A 137 -4.09 -10.92 35.13
CA TYR A 137 -3.14 -10.74 36.24
C TYR A 137 -3.76 -11.08 37.59
N HIS A 138 -5.03 -10.73 37.81
CA HIS A 138 -5.74 -11.11 39.04
C HIS A 138 -5.83 -12.63 39.20
N ALA A 139 -6.15 -13.37 38.14
CA ALA A 139 -6.17 -14.83 38.17
C ALA A 139 -4.79 -15.43 38.49
N ILE A 140 -3.70 -14.85 37.97
CA ILE A 140 -2.33 -15.25 38.31
C ILE A 140 -2.02 -15.05 39.81
N GLU A 141 -2.57 -14.00 40.43
CA GLU A 141 -2.39 -13.75 41.85
C GLU A 141 -3.26 -14.65 42.75
N THR A 142 -4.44 -15.07 42.29
CA THR A 142 -5.43 -15.76 43.13
C THR A 142 -5.51 -17.26 42.91
N GLU A 143 -5.27 -17.77 41.71
CA GLU A 143 -5.41 -19.19 41.37
C GLU A 143 -4.10 -19.94 41.62
N GLU A 144 -4.16 -21.05 42.37
CA GLU A 144 -2.97 -21.80 42.79
C GLU A 144 -2.14 -22.32 41.61
N HIS A 145 -2.80 -22.84 40.57
CA HIS A 145 -2.13 -23.40 39.39
C HIS A 145 -1.47 -22.34 38.50
N LEU A 146 -1.75 -21.05 38.70
CA LEU A 146 -1.19 -19.94 37.90
C LEU A 146 -0.10 -19.15 38.62
N LYS A 147 0.25 -19.49 39.86
CA LYS A 147 1.25 -18.73 40.65
C LYS A 147 2.64 -18.66 40.00
N ASP A 148 2.96 -19.64 39.16
CA ASP A 148 4.22 -19.75 38.42
C ASP A 148 4.14 -19.25 36.97
N THR A 149 3.09 -18.49 36.63
CA THR A 149 2.87 -17.97 35.28
C THR A 149 3.66 -16.68 35.01
N LEU A 150 4.22 -16.58 33.80
CA LEU A 150 4.73 -15.35 33.20
C LEU A 150 3.70 -14.82 32.20
N PHE A 151 3.18 -13.62 32.42
CA PHE A 151 2.29 -12.94 31.49
C PHE A 151 3.08 -11.92 30.67
N VAL A 152 3.09 -12.09 29.34
CA VAL A 152 3.76 -11.19 28.40
C VAL A 152 2.69 -10.45 27.59
N LEU A 153 2.61 -9.13 27.75
CA LEU A 153 1.78 -8.25 26.93
C LEU A 153 2.68 -7.58 25.91
N VAL A 154 2.42 -7.80 24.62
CA VAL A 154 3.26 -7.29 23.53
C VAL A 154 2.40 -6.84 22.36
N GLY A 155 2.75 -5.70 21.78
CA GLY A 155 2.30 -5.30 20.44
C GLY A 155 3.32 -5.74 19.41
N ASP A 156 2.85 -6.26 18.29
CA ASP A 156 3.70 -6.62 17.17
C ASP A 156 4.08 -5.38 16.33
N HIS A 157 3.26 -4.34 16.30
CA HIS A 157 3.59 -3.01 15.78
C HIS A 157 2.80 -1.89 16.47
N GLY A 158 3.11 -0.64 16.13
CA GLY A 158 2.25 0.51 16.43
C GLY A 158 1.51 1.00 15.18
N MET A 159 1.10 2.27 15.15
CA MET A 159 0.31 2.87 14.08
C MET A 159 0.77 4.30 13.80
N ASN A 160 0.87 4.71 12.54
CA ASN A 160 1.10 6.12 12.20
C ASN A 160 -0.18 6.96 12.34
N ASP A 161 -0.06 8.29 12.34
CA ASP A 161 -1.23 9.17 12.51
C ASP A 161 -2.27 9.06 11.37
N GLY A 162 -1.87 8.56 10.19
CA GLY A 162 -2.76 8.33 9.05
C GLY A 162 -3.53 7.01 9.10
N GLY A 163 -3.33 6.20 10.15
CA GLY A 163 -3.95 4.87 10.26
C GLY A 163 -3.30 3.83 9.36
N GLY A 164 -1.98 3.87 9.17
CA GLY A 164 -1.23 2.79 8.53
C GLY A 164 -0.07 2.30 9.39
N HIS A 165 0.41 1.10 9.11
CA HIS A 165 1.61 0.53 9.73
C HIS A 165 2.47 -0.29 8.76
N GLY A 166 3.74 -0.49 9.10
CA GLY A 166 4.71 -1.19 8.26
C GLY A 166 5.76 -0.28 7.60
N GLY A 167 5.64 1.03 7.81
CA GLY A 167 6.69 2.02 7.57
C GLY A 167 7.69 2.13 8.73
N SER A 168 8.43 3.23 8.77
CA SER A 168 9.52 3.48 9.74
C SER A 168 9.27 4.65 10.69
N SER A 169 8.04 5.17 10.75
CA SER A 169 7.74 6.23 11.71
C SER A 169 7.84 5.72 13.14
N SER A 170 8.07 6.63 14.08
CA SER A 170 8.14 6.33 15.52
C SER A 170 6.86 5.62 15.97
N GLY A 171 5.69 6.10 15.52
CA GLY A 171 4.40 5.52 15.86
C GLY A 171 4.21 4.09 15.35
N GLU A 172 4.80 3.73 14.21
CA GLU A 172 4.68 2.37 13.65
C GLU A 172 5.63 1.36 14.29
N THR A 173 6.83 1.81 14.67
CA THR A 173 7.91 0.93 15.14
C THR A 173 7.91 0.73 16.65
N SER A 174 7.22 1.59 17.40
CA SER A 174 7.32 1.67 18.86
C SER A 174 6.17 0.97 19.56
N ALA A 175 6.08 -0.34 19.37
CA ALA A 175 5.08 -1.18 20.03
C ALA A 175 5.38 -1.36 21.54
N ALA A 176 4.33 -1.55 22.34
CA ALA A 176 4.47 -1.77 23.77
C ALA A 176 4.92 -3.21 24.09
N LEU A 177 5.72 -3.38 25.15
CA LEU A 177 6.10 -4.68 25.70
C LEU A 177 6.15 -4.60 27.22
N VAL A 178 5.49 -5.53 27.90
CA VAL A 178 5.48 -5.66 29.36
C VAL A 178 5.55 -7.13 29.76
N PHE A 179 6.47 -7.47 30.65
CA PHE A 179 6.52 -8.76 31.32
C PHE A 179 5.95 -8.62 32.74
N MET A 180 5.03 -9.50 33.12
CA MET A 180 4.28 -9.43 34.37
C MET A 180 4.27 -10.80 35.05
N SER A 181 4.67 -10.83 36.33
CA SER A 181 4.48 -11.98 37.21
C SER A 181 4.69 -11.55 38.66
N PRO A 182 4.01 -12.14 39.65
CA PRO A 182 4.29 -11.90 41.07
C PRO A 182 5.77 -12.14 41.43
N LYS A 183 6.45 -13.05 40.73
CA LYS A 183 7.87 -13.37 40.93
C LYS A 183 8.83 -12.26 40.49
N LEU A 184 8.41 -11.38 39.58
CA LEU A 184 9.22 -10.26 39.12
C LEU A 184 9.29 -9.12 40.15
N LYS A 185 8.54 -9.19 41.26
CA LYS A 185 8.69 -8.26 42.40
C LYS A 185 10.09 -8.30 43.02
N ALA A 186 10.84 -9.38 42.81
CA ALA A 186 12.23 -9.51 43.23
C ALA A 186 13.20 -8.62 42.42
N LEU A 187 12.79 -8.17 41.22
CA LEU A 187 13.52 -7.18 40.45
C LEU A 187 13.21 -5.80 41.02
N GLU A 188 14.17 -5.19 41.71
CA GLU A 188 14.01 -3.81 42.19
C GLU A 188 13.80 -2.87 40.98
N SER A 189 12.57 -2.38 40.81
CA SER A 189 12.28 -1.40 39.75
C SER A 189 12.80 -0.03 40.16
N THR A 190 13.67 0.54 39.34
CA THR A 190 14.20 1.90 39.53
C THR A 190 13.30 2.97 38.91
N PHE A 191 12.23 2.57 38.22
CA PHE A 191 11.37 3.46 37.46
C PHE A 191 10.02 3.69 38.16
N ALA A 192 9.61 4.96 38.25
CA ALA A 192 8.26 5.31 38.69
C ALA A 192 7.24 5.01 37.58
N ALA A 193 6.15 4.33 37.94
CA ALA A 193 5.03 4.03 37.04
C ALA A 193 3.69 4.55 37.60
N PRO A 194 2.81 5.11 36.76
CA PRO A 194 3.02 5.41 35.33
C PRO A 194 3.96 6.61 35.12
N ALA A 195 4.76 6.59 34.06
CA ALA A 195 5.59 7.73 33.66
C ALA A 195 4.71 8.85 33.08
N VAL A 196 5.06 10.11 33.37
CA VAL A 196 4.47 11.27 32.68
C VAL A 196 5.20 11.42 31.33
N PRO A 197 4.49 11.38 30.18
CA PRO A 197 5.12 11.52 28.87
C PRO A 197 5.80 12.89 28.73
N LYS A 198 7.06 12.90 28.27
CA LYS A 198 7.79 14.15 27.97
C LYS A 198 7.68 14.53 26.49
N ASP A 199 7.70 13.52 25.63
CA ASP A 199 7.56 13.62 24.18
C ASP A 199 6.40 12.73 23.70
N GLU A 200 6.11 12.75 22.39
CA GLU A 200 5.06 11.93 21.75
C GLU A 200 5.17 10.43 22.11
N PHE A 201 6.41 9.94 22.25
CA PHE A 201 6.67 8.61 22.79
C PHE A 201 7.79 8.64 23.83
N THR A 202 7.47 8.23 25.05
CA THR A 202 8.43 8.12 26.17
C THR A 202 8.53 6.65 26.59
N TYR A 203 9.75 6.14 26.73
CA TYR A 203 10.02 4.72 27.00
C TYR A 203 10.85 4.56 28.26
N TYR A 204 10.59 3.51 29.04
CA TYR A 204 11.49 3.10 30.12
C TYR A 204 12.77 2.49 29.55
N ARG A 205 12.62 1.61 28.56
CA ARG A 205 13.70 0.93 27.86
C ARG A 205 13.26 0.65 26.41
N ARG A 206 14.23 0.63 25.49
CA ARG A 206 14.05 0.14 24.11
C ARG A 206 14.84 -1.15 23.95
N ILE A 207 14.24 -2.11 23.27
CA ILE A 207 14.78 -3.43 22.93
C ILE A 207 14.33 -3.79 21.51
N GLU A 208 15.03 -4.69 20.85
CA GLU A 208 14.64 -5.19 19.53
C GLU A 208 13.62 -6.33 19.68
N GLN A 209 12.62 -6.44 18.81
CA GLN A 209 11.61 -7.50 18.93
C GLN A 209 12.21 -8.92 18.87
N SER A 210 13.36 -9.08 18.22
CA SER A 210 14.13 -10.34 18.23
C SER A 210 14.59 -10.73 19.63
N ASP A 211 14.81 -9.78 20.54
CA ASP A 211 15.29 -9.98 21.91
C ASP A 211 14.25 -10.69 22.80
N VAL A 212 12.98 -10.72 22.37
CA VAL A 212 11.89 -11.40 23.10
C VAL A 212 12.09 -12.91 23.08
N ALA A 213 12.45 -13.50 21.94
CA ALA A 213 12.60 -14.95 21.80
C ALA A 213 13.66 -15.56 22.74
N PRO A 214 14.92 -15.09 22.80
CA PRO A 214 15.95 -15.67 23.66
C PRO A 214 15.69 -15.38 25.14
N THR A 215 15.02 -14.27 25.45
CA THR A 215 14.62 -13.92 26.82
C THR A 215 13.51 -14.86 27.30
N LEU A 216 12.48 -15.05 26.48
CA LEU A 216 11.35 -15.92 26.81
C LEU A 216 11.77 -17.38 26.96
N THR A 217 12.58 -17.91 26.03
CA THR A 217 13.07 -19.30 26.16
C THR A 217 13.92 -19.47 27.41
N THR A 218 14.80 -18.52 27.73
CA THR A 218 15.61 -18.57 28.95
C THR A 218 14.75 -18.57 30.21
N LEU A 219 13.74 -17.69 30.30
CA LEU A 219 12.81 -17.63 31.44
C LEU A 219 11.98 -18.92 31.59
N LEU A 220 11.66 -19.59 30.48
CA LEU A 220 10.91 -20.85 30.46
C LEU A 220 11.80 -22.10 30.60
N GLY A 221 13.13 -21.95 30.67
CA GLY A 221 14.08 -23.06 30.73
C GLY A 221 14.20 -23.84 29.41
N LEU A 222 13.91 -23.21 28.28
CA LEU A 222 14.01 -23.76 26.93
C LEU A 222 15.30 -23.29 26.22
N PRO A 223 15.82 -24.07 25.25
CA PRO A 223 16.92 -23.63 24.38
C PRO A 223 16.60 -22.36 23.60
N ILE A 224 17.60 -21.53 23.31
CA ILE A 224 17.45 -20.40 22.39
C ILE A 224 17.21 -20.95 20.97
N PRO A 225 16.24 -20.42 20.19
CA PRO A 225 16.00 -20.87 18.82
C PRO A 225 17.25 -20.73 17.94
N LYS A 226 17.54 -21.70 17.08
CA LYS A 226 18.81 -21.78 16.32
C LYS A 226 19.15 -20.59 15.43
N ASN A 227 18.16 -19.89 14.88
CA ASN A 227 18.36 -18.74 13.97
C ASN A 227 18.08 -17.39 14.66
N ASN A 228 18.17 -17.37 15.99
CA ASN A 228 17.93 -16.18 16.79
C ASN A 228 19.08 -15.17 16.66
N LEU A 229 18.73 -13.94 16.26
CA LEU A 229 19.60 -12.77 16.28
C LEU A 229 19.39 -11.88 17.51
N GLY A 230 18.39 -12.19 18.35
CA GLY A 230 18.07 -11.43 19.54
C GLY A 230 19.08 -11.56 20.66
N LEU A 231 19.14 -10.53 21.50
CA LEU A 231 19.90 -10.50 22.74
C LEU A 231 19.01 -10.84 23.93
N PHE A 232 19.56 -11.49 24.94
CA PHE A 232 18.87 -11.64 26.22
C PHE A 232 18.69 -10.27 26.90
N ILE A 233 17.46 -9.96 27.35
CA ILE A 233 17.15 -8.72 28.06
C ILE A 233 17.76 -8.78 29.46
N GLN A 234 18.87 -8.06 29.65
CA GLN A 234 19.72 -8.16 30.84
C GLN A 234 19.04 -7.74 32.15
N ASP A 235 17.95 -6.98 32.08
CA ASP A 235 17.17 -6.56 33.25
C ASP A 235 16.60 -7.77 34.05
N PHE A 236 16.52 -8.95 33.42
CA PHE A 236 16.11 -10.19 34.08
C PHE A 236 17.27 -10.95 34.75
N LEU A 237 18.54 -10.63 34.48
CA LEU A 237 19.69 -11.34 35.06
C LEU A 237 19.65 -11.44 36.59
N PRO A 238 19.21 -10.43 37.36
CA PRO A 238 19.14 -10.52 38.82
C PRO A 238 18.22 -11.62 39.37
N LEU A 239 17.40 -12.28 38.53
CA LEU A 239 16.63 -13.46 38.93
C LEU A 239 17.51 -14.71 39.19
N TRP A 240 18.77 -14.69 38.76
CA TRP A 240 19.70 -15.80 38.88
C TRP A 240 20.98 -15.42 39.64
N ASP A 241 21.66 -16.42 40.18
CA ASP A 241 23.00 -16.25 40.75
C ASP A 241 24.02 -15.84 39.69
N VAL A 242 25.08 -15.15 40.11
CA VAL A 242 26.14 -14.61 39.22
C VAL A 242 26.71 -15.66 38.25
N LYS A 243 26.84 -16.92 38.68
CA LYS A 243 27.33 -18.02 37.82
C LYS A 243 26.36 -18.32 36.67
N ASP A 244 25.07 -18.33 36.96
CA ASP A 244 24.03 -18.59 35.97
C ASP A 244 23.81 -17.38 35.06
N GLN A 245 23.98 -16.16 35.56
CA GLN A 245 24.00 -14.95 34.73
C GLN A 245 25.06 -15.02 33.64
N VAL A 246 26.30 -15.38 33.99
CA VAL A 246 27.39 -15.61 33.02
C VAL A 246 27.00 -16.70 32.03
N LYS A 247 26.41 -17.81 32.50
CA LYS A 247 26.02 -18.94 31.66
C LYS A 247 24.96 -18.53 30.63
N ILE A 248 23.97 -17.73 31.03
CA ILE A 248 22.92 -17.21 30.14
C ILE A 248 23.52 -16.37 29.01
N LEU A 249 24.36 -15.39 29.36
CA LEU A 249 25.01 -14.50 28.38
C LEU A 249 25.95 -15.27 27.45
N ASN A 250 26.71 -16.24 27.99
CA ASN A 250 27.56 -17.12 27.20
C ASN A 250 26.72 -17.97 26.22
N THR A 251 25.61 -18.57 26.67
CA THR A 251 24.73 -19.36 25.79
C THR A 251 24.17 -18.51 24.65
N ASN A 252 23.69 -17.29 24.92
CA ASN A 252 23.22 -16.38 23.88
C ASN A 252 24.35 -16.00 22.91
N GLY A 253 25.54 -15.68 23.43
CA GLY A 253 26.73 -15.40 22.63
C GLY A 253 27.19 -16.60 21.78
N ARG A 254 27.05 -17.84 22.26
CA ARG A 254 27.39 -19.05 21.48
C ARG A 254 26.50 -19.23 20.27
N GLU A 255 25.20 -19.01 20.41
CA GLU A 255 24.28 -19.13 19.27
C GLU A 255 24.56 -18.04 18.22
N LEU A 256 24.80 -16.79 18.67
CA LEU A 256 25.21 -15.70 17.79
C LEU A 256 26.55 -15.97 17.09
N SER A 257 27.52 -16.54 17.82
CA SER A 257 28.83 -16.95 17.27
C SER A 257 28.66 -17.98 16.16
N ARG A 258 27.79 -18.97 16.34
CA ARG A 258 27.43 -19.95 15.29
C ARG A 258 26.91 -19.29 14.02
N LEU A 259 26.04 -18.29 14.18
CA LEU A 259 25.45 -17.58 13.04
C LEU A 259 26.49 -16.77 12.27
N ILE A 260 27.38 -16.04 12.96
CA ILE A 260 28.49 -15.36 12.28
C ILE A 260 29.41 -16.36 11.60
N SER A 261 29.77 -17.48 12.22
CA SER A 261 30.60 -18.51 11.56
C SER A 261 29.95 -19.03 10.28
N ALA A 262 28.63 -19.22 10.27
CA ALA A 262 27.90 -19.65 9.09
C ALA A 262 27.86 -18.57 7.99
N SER A 263 27.81 -17.29 8.36
CA SER A 263 27.82 -16.16 7.42
C SER A 263 29.23 -15.79 6.93
N TYR A 264 30.26 -16.04 7.73
CA TYR A 264 31.64 -15.64 7.49
C TYR A 264 32.59 -16.81 7.78
N SER A 265 32.96 -17.56 6.75
CA SER A 265 33.80 -18.77 6.87
C SER A 265 35.15 -18.54 7.55
N ASP A 266 35.70 -17.32 7.48
CA ASP A 266 36.98 -16.98 8.12
C ASP A 266 36.87 -16.82 9.64
N PHE A 267 35.65 -16.62 10.18
CA PHE A 267 35.46 -16.37 11.61
C PHE A 267 35.76 -17.61 12.46
N ASP A 268 35.44 -18.81 11.99
CA ASP A 268 35.80 -20.07 12.67
C ASP A 268 37.31 -20.21 12.85
N ARG A 269 38.09 -19.79 11.85
CA ARG A 269 39.55 -19.77 11.95
C ARG A 269 40.01 -18.79 13.03
N LEU A 270 39.44 -17.58 13.07
CA LEU A 270 39.77 -16.56 14.07
C LEU A 270 39.43 -17.03 15.49
N LEU A 271 38.29 -17.70 15.68
CA LEU A 271 37.93 -18.31 16.97
C LEU A 271 38.92 -19.41 17.38
N GLY A 272 39.43 -20.20 16.43
CA GLY A 272 40.39 -21.28 16.67
C GLY A 272 41.82 -20.83 17.03
N GLU A 273 42.22 -19.60 16.66
CA GLU A 273 43.56 -19.07 16.93
C GLU A 273 43.79 -18.78 18.43
N GLY A 274 42.72 -18.60 19.21
CA GLY A 274 42.77 -18.48 20.67
C GLY A 274 43.59 -17.30 21.21
N LYS A 275 43.93 -16.33 20.36
CA LYS A 275 44.73 -15.14 20.69
C LYS A 275 44.24 -13.93 19.91
N CYS A 276 44.31 -12.76 20.55
CA CYS A 276 44.10 -11.48 19.88
C CYS A 276 45.34 -11.12 19.06
N ASN A 277 45.23 -11.10 17.74
CA ASN A 277 46.37 -10.90 16.84
C ASN A 277 46.75 -9.43 16.60
N GLY A 278 46.14 -8.48 17.32
CA GLY A 278 46.37 -7.04 17.12
C GLY A 278 45.96 -6.51 15.73
N LYS A 279 45.20 -7.30 14.96
CA LYS A 279 44.63 -6.90 13.68
C LYS A 279 43.41 -6.01 13.91
N THR A 280 43.16 -5.09 12.98
CA THR A 280 42.13 -4.05 13.08
C THR A 280 40.82 -4.40 12.37
N GLY A 281 40.66 -5.64 11.88
CA GLY A 281 39.44 -6.08 11.24
C GLY A 281 38.27 -6.20 12.21
N GLN A 282 37.05 -5.89 11.76
CA GLN A 282 35.83 -5.97 12.58
C GLN A 282 35.61 -7.40 13.12
N LEU A 283 35.84 -8.43 12.29
CA LEU A 283 35.75 -9.83 12.71
C LEU A 283 36.90 -10.25 13.64
N ASP A 284 38.11 -9.69 13.49
CA ASP A 284 39.23 -9.93 14.40
C ASP A 284 38.97 -9.35 15.80
N ASN A 285 38.42 -8.13 15.88
CA ASN A 285 38.01 -7.51 17.14
C ASN A 285 36.95 -8.36 17.83
N LEU A 286 35.94 -8.80 17.08
CA LEU A 286 34.87 -9.63 17.60
C LEU A 286 35.38 -10.97 18.16
N ALA A 287 36.29 -11.64 17.44
CA ALA A 287 36.94 -12.86 17.91
C ALA A 287 37.79 -12.61 19.18
N CYS A 288 38.47 -11.45 19.26
CA CYS A 288 39.22 -11.07 20.44
C CYS A 288 38.32 -10.87 21.67
N ILE A 289 37.18 -10.16 21.52
CA ILE A 289 36.20 -9.98 22.60
C ILE A 289 35.71 -11.35 23.10
N TRP A 290 35.42 -12.29 22.19
CA TRP A 290 35.04 -13.65 22.54
C TRP A 290 36.11 -14.36 23.38
N HIS A 291 37.36 -14.33 22.93
CA HIS A 291 38.47 -14.95 23.66
C HIS A 291 38.65 -14.32 25.04
N SER A 292 38.60 -13.00 25.15
CA SER A 292 38.66 -12.29 26.42
C SER A 292 37.51 -12.69 27.35
N ALA A 293 36.29 -12.85 26.83
CA ALA A 293 35.13 -13.26 27.61
C ALA A 293 35.32 -14.68 28.18
N VAL A 294 35.84 -15.61 27.39
CA VAL A 294 36.05 -17.00 27.81
C VAL A 294 37.23 -17.13 28.78
N LEU A 295 38.29 -16.33 28.62
CA LEU A 295 39.51 -16.39 29.44
C LEU A 295 39.43 -15.58 30.74
N SER A 296 38.55 -14.59 30.84
CA SER A 296 38.43 -13.78 32.06
C SER A 296 38.03 -14.66 33.26
N LEU A 297 38.61 -14.39 34.42
CA LEU A 297 38.32 -15.07 35.69
C LEU A 297 37.29 -14.33 36.54
N LEU A 298 36.94 -13.09 36.17
CA LEU A 298 36.04 -12.22 36.91
C LEU A 298 34.63 -12.27 36.28
N PRO A 299 33.60 -12.73 37.01
CA PRO A 299 32.24 -12.86 36.44
C PRO A 299 31.67 -11.54 35.90
N SER A 300 31.94 -10.41 36.57
CA SER A 300 31.49 -9.09 36.13
C SER A 300 32.11 -8.66 34.81
N GLU A 301 33.38 -9.00 34.59
CA GLU A 301 34.08 -8.74 33.33
C GLU A 301 33.59 -9.68 32.23
N GLN A 302 33.38 -10.97 32.54
CA GLN A 302 32.78 -11.94 31.61
C GLN A 302 31.41 -11.49 31.12
N MET A 303 30.52 -11.08 32.03
CA MET A 303 29.18 -10.59 31.67
C MET A 303 29.25 -9.39 30.72
N LYS A 304 30.13 -8.43 31.01
CA LYS A 304 30.34 -7.26 30.16
C LYS A 304 30.84 -7.68 28.77
N LEU A 305 31.84 -8.55 28.70
CA LEU A 305 32.44 -8.97 27.43
C LEU A 305 31.48 -9.82 26.58
N PHE A 306 30.72 -10.76 27.17
CA PHE A 306 29.69 -11.51 26.44
C PHE A 306 28.57 -10.60 25.92
N SER A 307 28.18 -9.59 26.70
CA SER A 307 27.20 -8.59 26.27
C SER A 307 27.70 -7.76 25.10
N THR A 308 28.94 -7.25 25.18
CA THR A 308 29.59 -6.51 24.10
C THR A 308 29.71 -7.37 22.84
N PHE A 309 30.19 -8.61 22.98
CA PHE A 309 30.29 -9.56 21.87
C PHE A 309 28.93 -9.78 21.20
N SER A 310 27.89 -10.03 21.98
CA SER A 310 26.57 -10.33 21.45
C SER A 310 25.97 -9.13 20.72
N SER A 311 26.14 -7.92 21.27
CA SER A 311 25.70 -6.67 20.64
C SER A 311 26.43 -6.41 19.31
N GLU A 312 27.77 -6.50 19.28
CA GLU A 312 28.53 -6.30 18.04
C GLU A 312 28.19 -7.37 17.00
N CYS A 313 27.94 -8.60 17.43
CA CYS A 313 27.52 -9.70 16.56
C CYS A 313 26.14 -9.44 15.94
N GLN A 314 25.16 -9.01 16.75
CA GLN A 314 23.83 -8.64 16.27
C GLN A 314 23.90 -7.51 15.24
N ASP A 315 24.73 -6.48 15.47
CA ASP A 315 24.91 -5.36 14.54
C ASP A 315 25.49 -5.82 13.18
N ILE A 316 26.50 -6.70 13.22
CA ILE A 316 27.10 -7.28 12.01
C ILE A 316 26.09 -8.13 11.25
N LEU A 317 25.41 -9.07 11.92
CA LEU A 317 24.46 -9.96 11.26
C LEU A 317 23.24 -9.21 10.71
N THR A 318 22.77 -8.19 11.42
CA THR A 318 21.65 -7.34 10.98
C THR A 318 22.02 -6.52 9.74
N SER A 319 23.25 -5.99 9.68
CA SER A 319 23.74 -5.29 8.49
C SER A 319 24.05 -6.25 7.34
N ALA A 320 24.55 -7.46 7.62
CA ALA A 320 24.86 -8.49 6.63
C ALA A 320 23.63 -9.14 5.99
N ALA A 321 22.51 -9.22 6.73
CA ALA A 321 21.22 -9.66 6.20
C ALA A 321 20.72 -8.81 5.01
N THR A 322 21.38 -7.69 4.73
CA THR A 322 21.12 -6.79 3.60
C THR A 322 22.13 -6.93 2.45
N ASN A 323 22.61 -8.14 2.15
CA ASN A 323 23.55 -8.32 1.04
C ASN A 323 22.86 -8.07 -0.32
N TYR A 324 23.41 -7.15 -1.12
CA TYR A 324 22.84 -6.73 -2.40
C TYR A 324 23.56 -7.41 -3.56
N ASP A 325 22.81 -8.01 -4.49
CA ASP A 325 23.35 -8.43 -5.79
C ASP A 325 23.55 -7.20 -6.69
N THR A 326 24.69 -6.54 -6.49
CA THR A 326 25.04 -5.31 -7.21
C THR A 326 25.23 -5.52 -8.71
N ASP A 327 25.60 -6.74 -9.12
CA ASP A 327 25.82 -7.07 -10.52
C ASP A 327 24.48 -7.12 -11.26
N SER A 328 23.49 -7.82 -10.69
CA SER A 328 22.12 -7.83 -11.24
C SER A 328 21.49 -6.43 -11.25
N MET A 329 21.70 -5.63 -10.19
CA MET A 329 21.22 -4.24 -10.15
C MET A 329 21.85 -3.38 -11.26
N LEU A 330 23.15 -3.52 -11.49
CA LEU A 330 23.85 -2.78 -12.54
C LEU A 330 23.39 -3.20 -13.94
N ILE A 331 23.23 -4.50 -14.18
CA ILE A 331 22.71 -5.04 -15.45
C ILE A 331 21.31 -4.45 -15.73
N ALA A 332 20.43 -4.42 -14.73
CA ALA A 332 19.09 -3.84 -14.87
C ALA A 332 19.15 -2.35 -15.23
N ILE A 333 20.03 -1.56 -14.60
CA ILE A 333 20.25 -0.14 -14.93
C ILE A 333 20.75 0.03 -16.37
N ILE A 334 21.68 -0.81 -16.82
CA ILE A 334 22.20 -0.77 -18.19
C ILE A 334 21.08 -1.04 -19.19
N ILE A 335 20.27 -2.10 -18.97
CA ILE A 335 19.13 -2.43 -19.84
C ILE A 335 18.11 -1.27 -19.86
N GLY A 336 17.76 -0.72 -18.69
CA GLY A 336 16.87 0.43 -18.59
C GLY A 336 17.41 1.67 -19.32
N THR A 337 18.72 1.92 -19.22
CA THR A 337 19.38 3.04 -19.91
C THR A 337 19.39 2.85 -21.42
N ILE A 338 19.62 1.63 -21.91
CA ILE A 338 19.49 1.31 -23.34
C ILE A 338 18.07 1.57 -23.82
N SER A 339 17.05 1.12 -23.08
CA SER A 339 15.65 1.38 -23.41
C SER A 339 15.35 2.89 -23.47
N LEU A 340 15.86 3.67 -22.51
CA LEU A 340 15.72 5.12 -22.52
C LEU A 340 16.38 5.77 -23.75
N VAL A 341 17.58 5.33 -24.12
CA VAL A 341 18.28 5.82 -25.32
C VAL A 341 17.46 5.47 -26.57
N LEU A 342 16.90 4.27 -26.68
CA LEU A 342 16.06 3.89 -27.81
C LEU A 342 14.84 4.81 -27.94
N PHE A 343 14.08 5.03 -26.86
CA PHE A 343 12.92 5.92 -26.92
C PHE A 343 13.28 7.38 -27.25
N THR A 344 14.40 7.88 -26.72
CA THR A 344 14.84 9.26 -27.02
C THR A 344 15.39 9.41 -28.43
N THR A 345 16.08 8.41 -28.98
CA THR A 345 16.53 8.43 -30.38
C THR A 345 15.35 8.44 -31.36
N VAL A 346 14.28 7.68 -31.08
CA VAL A 346 13.03 7.74 -31.86
C VAL A 346 12.47 9.17 -31.88
N TRP A 347 12.46 9.87 -30.74
CA TRP A 347 12.00 11.26 -30.69
C TRP A 347 12.82 12.21 -31.57
N VAL A 348 14.14 12.00 -31.63
CA VAL A 348 15.06 12.81 -32.42
C VAL A 348 14.89 12.54 -33.91
N VAL A 349 14.69 11.28 -34.29
CA VAL A 349 14.55 10.85 -35.69
C VAL A 349 13.16 11.20 -36.25
N ASP A 350 12.09 10.85 -35.54
CA ASP A 350 10.72 11.00 -36.05
C ASP A 350 10.17 12.42 -35.90
N GLY A 351 10.81 13.21 -35.03
CA GLY A 351 10.45 14.59 -34.75
C GLY A 351 9.05 14.74 -34.13
N ILE A 352 8.99 15.20 -32.88
CA ILE A 352 7.68 15.47 -32.26
C ILE A 352 7.18 16.87 -32.69
N PRO A 353 5.99 16.96 -33.31
CA PRO A 353 5.36 18.23 -33.61
C PRO A 353 4.88 18.89 -32.31
N GLY A 354 5.27 20.14 -32.09
CA GLY A 354 4.90 20.90 -30.90
C GLY A 354 5.80 22.11 -30.69
N SER A 355 5.35 23.07 -29.89
CA SER A 355 6.15 24.26 -29.55
C SER A 355 7.38 23.88 -28.73
N ALA A 356 8.45 24.66 -28.85
CA ALA A 356 9.67 24.50 -28.06
C ALA A 356 9.38 24.53 -26.55
N LEU A 357 8.41 25.34 -26.13
CA LEU A 357 7.94 25.43 -24.74
C LEU A 357 7.47 24.07 -24.20
N TYR A 358 6.57 23.37 -24.91
CA TYR A 358 6.04 22.10 -24.39
C TYR A 358 7.08 20.97 -24.40
N LYS A 359 8.04 21.00 -25.33
CA LYS A 359 9.19 20.08 -25.32
C LYS A 359 10.08 20.34 -24.12
N PHE A 360 10.38 21.61 -23.83
CA PHE A 360 11.11 22.01 -22.63
C PHE A 360 10.38 21.57 -21.35
N LEU A 361 9.07 21.81 -21.25
CA LEU A 361 8.27 21.44 -20.09
C LEU A 361 8.25 19.92 -19.86
N PHE A 362 8.18 19.11 -20.92
CA PHE A 362 8.25 17.64 -20.80
C PHE A 362 9.59 17.18 -20.21
N TRP A 363 10.70 17.70 -20.72
CA TRP A 363 12.03 17.34 -20.20
C TRP A 363 12.29 17.92 -18.82
N ALA A 364 11.82 19.13 -18.55
CA ALA A 364 11.90 19.75 -17.23
C ALA A 364 11.13 18.92 -16.19
N LEU A 365 9.91 18.47 -16.50
CA LEU A 365 9.13 17.55 -15.65
C LEU A 365 9.90 16.22 -15.45
N SER A 366 10.33 15.57 -16.53
CA SER A 366 11.00 14.26 -16.47
C SER A 366 12.30 14.31 -15.66
N LEU A 367 13.17 15.29 -15.91
CA LEU A 367 14.46 15.40 -15.24
C LEU A 367 14.35 15.89 -13.80
N SER A 368 13.41 16.82 -13.51
CA SER A 368 13.18 17.26 -12.12
C SER A 368 12.61 16.13 -11.26
N TYR A 369 11.71 15.31 -11.81
CA TYR A 369 11.24 14.09 -11.15
C TYR A 369 12.39 13.11 -10.86
N SER A 370 13.30 12.90 -11.81
CA SER A 370 14.50 12.07 -11.58
C SER A 370 15.39 12.62 -10.46
N GLY A 371 15.58 13.94 -10.40
CA GLY A 371 16.37 14.59 -9.35
C GLY A 371 15.79 14.38 -7.95
N MET A 372 14.47 14.24 -7.81
CA MET A 372 13.82 13.96 -6.53
C MET A 372 14.19 12.59 -5.97
N MET A 373 14.49 11.60 -6.82
CA MET A 373 14.75 10.24 -6.36
C MET A 373 16.04 10.10 -5.55
N ILE A 374 16.88 11.15 -5.48
CA ILE A 374 18.18 11.13 -4.78
C ILE A 374 18.02 11.40 -3.26
N ALA A 375 16.89 11.92 -2.80
CA ALA A 375 16.66 12.21 -1.38
C ALA A 375 15.44 11.47 -0.84
N SER A 376 15.59 10.80 0.30
CA SER A 376 14.49 10.01 0.90
C SER A 376 13.28 10.88 1.24
N SER A 377 13.50 12.09 1.77
CA SER A 377 12.42 13.03 2.09
C SER A 377 11.60 13.49 0.88
N TYR A 378 12.21 13.59 -0.31
CA TYR A 378 11.49 13.90 -1.54
C TYR A 378 10.68 12.72 -2.06
N VAL A 379 11.16 11.48 -1.85
CA VAL A 379 10.42 10.26 -2.19
C VAL A 379 9.24 10.06 -1.24
N GLU A 380 9.42 10.33 0.05
CA GLU A 380 8.36 10.29 1.06
C GLU A 380 7.26 11.32 0.80
N GLU A 381 7.64 12.52 0.33
CA GLU A 381 6.73 13.64 0.09
C GLU A 381 6.47 13.92 -1.41
N GLU A 382 6.56 12.88 -2.25
CA GLU A 382 6.42 12.98 -3.71
C GLU A 382 5.12 13.65 -4.17
N GLN A 383 4.02 13.45 -3.42
CA GLN A 383 2.73 14.06 -3.70
C GLN A 383 2.82 15.58 -3.81
N GLN A 384 3.69 16.24 -3.02
CA GLN A 384 3.85 17.69 -3.08
C GLN A 384 4.38 18.13 -4.44
N TYR A 385 5.34 17.40 -5.01
CA TYR A 385 5.86 17.70 -6.34
C TYR A 385 4.77 17.65 -7.40
N TRP A 386 3.96 16.58 -7.41
CA TRP A 386 2.89 16.44 -8.38
C TRP A 386 1.79 17.49 -8.22
N TYR A 387 1.46 17.88 -6.99
CA TYR A 387 0.54 18.99 -6.75
C TYR A 387 1.08 20.33 -7.24
N TRP A 388 2.38 20.60 -7.06
CA TRP A 388 3.04 21.79 -7.58
C TRP A 388 3.11 21.78 -9.11
N ALA A 389 3.49 20.65 -9.72
CA ALA A 389 3.53 20.48 -11.17
C ALA A 389 2.15 20.70 -11.80
N ALA A 390 1.08 20.15 -11.21
CA ALA A 390 -0.29 20.34 -11.66
C ALA A 390 -0.77 21.78 -11.55
N SER A 391 -0.45 22.45 -10.44
CA SER A 391 -0.79 23.87 -10.25
C SER A 391 -0.05 24.75 -11.26
N GLY A 392 1.25 24.49 -11.47
CA GLY A 392 2.05 25.17 -12.50
C GLY A 392 1.49 24.94 -13.91
N TRP A 393 1.07 23.72 -14.22
CA TRP A 393 0.41 23.40 -15.48
C TRP A 393 -0.92 24.17 -15.65
N GLY A 394 -1.75 24.23 -14.60
CA GLY A 394 -2.99 25.02 -14.60
C GLY A 394 -2.75 26.52 -14.85
N ILE A 395 -1.68 27.09 -14.30
CA ILE A 395 -1.28 28.49 -14.55
C ILE A 395 -0.85 28.68 -16.01
N ILE A 396 -0.11 27.74 -16.59
CA ILE A 396 0.28 27.81 -18.01
C ILE A 396 -0.97 27.77 -18.91
N LEU A 397 -1.95 26.94 -18.57
CA LEU A 397 -3.24 26.91 -19.27
C LEU A 397 -4.01 28.23 -19.12
N LEU A 398 -4.01 28.84 -17.93
CA LEU A 398 -4.60 30.16 -17.70
C LEU A 398 -3.96 31.24 -18.58
N ILE A 399 -2.63 31.31 -18.61
CA ILE A 399 -1.90 32.27 -19.46
C ILE A 399 -2.29 32.08 -20.92
N ARG A 400 -2.40 30.84 -21.38
CA ARG A 400 -2.80 30.53 -22.75
C ARG A 400 -4.25 30.91 -23.06
N GLU A 401 -5.18 30.67 -22.13
CA GLU A 401 -6.58 31.07 -22.25
C GLU A 401 -6.69 32.60 -22.38
N LEU A 402 -5.96 33.34 -21.55
CA LEU A 402 -5.90 34.80 -21.62
C LEU A 402 -5.25 35.30 -22.93
N GLN A 403 -4.18 34.66 -23.40
CA GLN A 403 -3.54 34.98 -24.68
C GLN A 403 -4.47 34.76 -25.90
N ARG A 404 -5.47 33.88 -25.77
CA ARG A 404 -6.50 33.65 -26.79
C ARG A 404 -7.67 34.63 -26.71
N GLY A 405 -7.66 35.56 -25.75
CA GLY A 405 -8.77 36.49 -25.50
C GLY A 405 -9.96 35.86 -24.78
N GLU A 406 -9.80 34.66 -24.21
CA GLU A 406 -10.82 34.03 -23.35
C GLU A 406 -10.70 34.56 -21.91
N THR A 407 -11.75 34.39 -21.10
CA THR A 407 -11.85 34.97 -19.74
C THR A 407 -10.89 34.38 -18.70
N GLY A 408 -10.30 33.20 -18.96
CA GLY A 408 -9.51 32.47 -17.95
C GLY A 408 -10.34 31.68 -16.95
N SER A 409 -11.68 31.75 -17.04
CA SER A 409 -12.58 31.17 -16.04
C SER A 409 -12.45 29.66 -15.93
N LYS A 410 -12.21 28.94 -17.03
CA LYS A 410 -12.07 27.47 -17.02
C LYS A 410 -10.79 27.06 -16.28
N SER A 411 -9.68 27.73 -16.58
CA SER A 411 -8.41 27.49 -15.91
C SER A 411 -8.46 27.87 -14.42
N MET A 412 -9.20 28.92 -14.06
CA MET A 412 -9.42 29.28 -12.65
C MET A 412 -10.24 28.23 -11.90
N ILE A 413 -11.31 27.70 -12.49
CA ILE A 413 -12.09 26.59 -11.91
C ILE A 413 -11.20 25.35 -11.76
N LEU A 414 -10.37 25.03 -12.76
CA LEU A 414 -9.42 23.91 -12.67
C LEU A 414 -8.46 24.09 -11.48
N LEU A 415 -7.88 25.28 -11.28
CA LEU A 415 -6.99 25.56 -10.15
C LEU A 415 -7.69 25.44 -8.79
N VAL A 416 -8.96 25.87 -8.69
CA VAL A 416 -9.77 25.68 -7.47
C VAL A 416 -10.01 24.19 -7.21
N LEU A 417 -10.39 23.42 -8.23
CA LEU A 417 -10.58 21.98 -8.10
C LEU A 417 -9.27 21.28 -7.71
N LEU A 418 -8.13 21.65 -8.30
CA LEU A 418 -6.81 21.13 -7.92
C LEU A 418 -6.47 21.43 -6.45
N ARG A 419 -6.86 22.61 -5.96
CA ARG A 419 -6.67 22.99 -4.56
C ARG A 419 -7.51 22.12 -3.61
N LEU A 420 -8.75 21.81 -3.99
CA LEU A 420 -9.61 20.90 -3.24
C LEU A 420 -9.06 19.46 -3.28
N THR A 421 -8.66 18.98 -4.46
CA THR A 421 -8.03 17.66 -4.65
C THR A 421 -6.79 17.49 -3.77
N ARG A 422 -5.90 18.48 -3.71
CA ARG A 422 -4.71 18.44 -2.84
C ARG A 422 -5.04 18.28 -1.35
N ARG A 423 -6.20 18.79 -0.92
CA ARG A 423 -6.65 18.74 0.47
C ARG A 423 -7.61 17.58 0.75
N TRP A 424 -7.90 16.74 -0.24
CA TRP A 424 -8.91 15.70 -0.12
C TRP A 424 -8.50 14.64 0.91
N ASN A 425 -7.38 13.96 0.65
CA ASN A 425 -6.69 13.09 1.59
C ASN A 425 -5.26 13.63 1.79
N GLN A 426 -4.80 13.81 3.03
CA GLN A 426 -3.37 14.06 3.25
C GLN A 426 -2.59 12.74 3.22
N THR A 427 -1.50 12.71 2.46
CA THR A 427 -0.61 11.56 2.29
C THR A 427 0.83 11.97 2.49
N GLY A 428 1.76 11.02 2.41
CA GLY A 428 3.18 11.20 2.73
C GLY A 428 3.52 10.61 4.09
N GLN A 429 4.71 10.88 4.61
CA GLN A 429 5.11 10.45 5.96
C GLN A 429 4.89 11.56 6.98
N LYS A 430 5.30 12.79 6.64
CA LYS A 430 5.23 13.94 7.55
C LYS A 430 3.82 14.47 7.75
N HIS A 431 2.96 14.30 6.75
CA HIS A 431 1.65 14.93 6.70
C HIS A 431 0.48 13.95 6.69
N ALA A 432 0.71 12.63 6.81
CA ALA A 432 -0.36 11.62 6.81
C ALA A 432 -1.48 11.88 7.85
N GLY A 433 -1.12 12.39 9.03
CA GLY A 433 -2.07 12.72 10.10
C GLY A 433 -2.65 14.13 10.07
N ALA A 434 -2.29 14.96 9.08
CA ALA A 434 -2.74 16.34 9.03
C ALA A 434 -4.22 16.44 8.62
N SER A 435 -4.89 17.52 9.06
CA SER A 435 -6.30 17.74 8.73
C SER A 435 -6.55 17.78 7.22
N ASP A 436 -7.54 17.00 6.79
CA ASP A 436 -7.97 16.85 5.40
C ASP A 436 -9.51 16.87 5.30
N ILE A 437 -10.03 16.89 4.07
CA ILE A 437 -11.47 16.95 3.82
C ILE A 437 -12.12 15.62 4.22
N THR A 438 -11.49 14.49 3.92
CA THR A 438 -12.05 13.16 4.18
C THR A 438 -12.23 12.89 5.69
N ASN A 439 -11.13 12.83 6.43
CA ASN A 439 -11.10 12.38 7.82
C ASN A 439 -11.58 13.46 8.79
N THR A 440 -11.30 14.74 8.52
CA THR A 440 -11.66 15.83 9.45
C THR A 440 -13.06 16.39 9.21
N PHE A 441 -13.53 16.45 7.94
CA PHE A 441 -14.80 17.09 7.60
C PHE A 441 -15.90 16.09 7.20
N LEU A 442 -15.67 15.22 6.22
CA LEU A 442 -16.70 14.31 5.70
C LEU A 442 -17.10 13.23 6.70
N THR A 443 -16.14 12.64 7.42
CA THR A 443 -16.42 11.64 8.47
C THR A 443 -17.30 12.20 9.58
N ASN A 444 -17.14 13.49 9.91
CA ASN A 444 -17.94 14.17 10.92
C ASN A 444 -19.29 14.68 10.40
N ASN A 445 -19.50 14.67 9.07
CA ASN A 445 -20.70 15.20 8.42
C ASN A 445 -21.25 14.18 7.40
N PRO A 446 -21.73 13.01 7.86
CA PRO A 446 -22.16 11.92 6.97
C PRO A 446 -23.31 12.34 6.02
N THR A 447 -24.17 13.27 6.43
CA THR A 447 -25.23 13.82 5.55
C THR A 447 -24.66 14.54 4.34
N ILE A 448 -23.58 15.32 4.52
CA ILE A 448 -22.91 16.03 3.42
C ILE A 448 -22.19 15.03 2.52
N LEU A 449 -21.49 14.04 3.11
CA LEU A 449 -20.85 12.97 2.36
C LEU A 449 -21.85 12.27 1.45
N TRP A 450 -22.98 11.80 1.97
CA TRP A 450 -23.98 11.11 1.17
C TRP A 450 -24.65 12.02 0.13
N ALA A 451 -24.87 13.30 0.43
CA ALA A 451 -25.35 14.25 -0.57
C ALA A 451 -24.39 14.36 -1.77
N LEU A 452 -23.08 14.43 -1.52
CA LEU A 452 -22.06 14.45 -2.56
C LEU A 452 -21.96 13.11 -3.31
N VAL A 453 -22.11 11.98 -2.63
CA VAL A 453 -22.14 10.64 -3.23
C VAL A 453 -23.36 10.51 -4.16
N PHE A 454 -24.56 10.89 -3.70
CA PHE A 454 -25.76 10.91 -4.53
C PHE A 454 -25.60 11.82 -5.75
N PHE A 455 -25.02 13.01 -5.57
CA PHE A 455 -24.73 13.92 -6.68
C PHE A 455 -23.78 13.26 -7.71
N SER A 456 -22.72 12.61 -7.24
CA SER A 456 -21.73 11.93 -8.08
C SER A 456 -22.38 10.81 -8.90
N TYR A 457 -23.20 9.95 -8.28
CA TYR A 457 -23.92 8.88 -8.98
C TYR A 457 -24.98 9.42 -9.94
N THR A 458 -25.66 10.50 -9.57
CA THR A 458 -26.64 11.17 -10.44
C THR A 458 -25.99 11.69 -11.71
N ASP A 459 -24.82 12.33 -11.59
CA ASP A 459 -24.03 12.79 -12.72
C ASP A 459 -23.50 11.62 -13.59
N MET A 460 -23.05 10.53 -12.98
CA MET A 460 -22.70 9.29 -13.71
C MET A 460 -23.89 8.74 -14.51
N PHE A 461 -25.09 8.73 -13.93
CA PHE A 461 -26.32 8.32 -14.61
C PHE A 461 -26.63 9.20 -15.81
N PHE A 462 -26.59 10.54 -15.65
CA PHE A 462 -26.88 11.44 -16.76
C PHE A 462 -25.83 11.35 -17.88
N ARG A 463 -24.56 11.14 -17.56
CA ARG A 463 -23.51 10.87 -18.56
C ARG A 463 -23.76 9.57 -19.32
N LEU A 464 -24.00 8.48 -18.60
CA LEU A 464 -24.32 7.19 -19.21
C LEU A 464 -25.56 7.29 -20.09
N LYS A 465 -26.64 7.89 -19.58
CA LYS A 465 -27.88 8.11 -20.33
C LYS A 465 -27.63 8.89 -21.62
N ARG A 466 -26.86 9.98 -21.57
CA ARG A 466 -26.54 10.79 -22.75
C ARG A 466 -25.75 10.01 -23.80
N ASN A 467 -24.89 9.08 -23.37
CA ASN A 467 -23.95 8.39 -24.27
C ASN A 467 -24.41 6.96 -24.66
N LEU A 468 -25.37 6.37 -23.94
CA LEU A 468 -25.98 5.06 -24.19
C LEU A 468 -27.33 5.12 -24.92
N ASP A 469 -27.89 6.31 -25.15
CA ASP A 469 -29.17 6.43 -25.84
C ASP A 469 -29.07 5.92 -27.28
N THR A 470 -29.81 4.86 -27.61
CA THR A 470 -29.82 4.23 -28.93
C THR A 470 -31.19 4.34 -29.57
N LYS A 471 -31.23 4.49 -30.90
CA LYS A 471 -32.49 4.59 -31.67
C LYS A 471 -33.40 3.35 -31.57
N HIS A 472 -32.88 2.20 -31.14
CA HIS A 472 -33.55 0.90 -31.33
C HIS A 472 -34.46 0.46 -30.17
N SER A 473 -34.40 1.10 -29.00
CA SER A 473 -35.42 0.93 -27.97
C SER A 473 -35.39 2.07 -26.95
N VAL A 474 -36.52 2.78 -26.84
CA VAL A 474 -36.75 3.86 -25.85
C VAL A 474 -36.59 3.36 -24.41
N LEU A 475 -36.73 2.05 -24.17
CA LEU A 475 -36.62 1.43 -22.84
C LEU A 475 -35.20 0.91 -22.53
N VAL A 476 -34.46 0.42 -23.52
CA VAL A 476 -33.15 -0.23 -23.28
C VAL A 476 -32.09 0.77 -22.85
N GLY A 477 -32.00 1.95 -23.49
CA GLY A 477 -31.02 2.98 -23.13
C GLY A 477 -31.12 3.45 -21.66
N PRO A 478 -32.31 3.84 -21.19
CA PRO A 478 -32.52 4.21 -19.78
C PRO A 478 -32.22 3.07 -18.79
N VAL A 479 -32.65 1.83 -19.08
CA VAL A 479 -32.41 0.67 -18.21
C VAL A 479 -30.91 0.36 -18.09
N MET A 480 -30.18 0.38 -19.21
CA MET A 480 -28.74 0.15 -19.23
C MET A 480 -27.94 1.28 -18.55
N SER A 481 -28.53 2.47 -18.43
CA SER A 481 -27.90 3.62 -17.77
C SER A 481 -28.16 3.64 -16.26
N ILE A 482 -29.36 3.26 -15.83
CA ILE A 482 -29.75 3.29 -14.41
C ILE A 482 -29.23 2.08 -13.63
N SER A 483 -29.19 0.89 -14.25
CA SER A 483 -28.83 -0.35 -13.56
C SER A 483 -27.41 -0.37 -12.97
N PRO A 484 -26.32 0.00 -13.67
CA PRO A 484 -24.99 -0.06 -13.07
C PRO A 484 -24.82 0.98 -11.95
N VAL A 485 -25.46 2.15 -12.08
CA VAL A 485 -25.37 3.24 -11.11
C VAL A 485 -26.10 2.88 -9.82
N VAL A 486 -27.35 2.44 -9.91
CA VAL A 486 -28.17 2.12 -8.74
C VAL A 486 -27.61 0.93 -7.99
N VAL A 487 -27.23 -0.15 -8.69
CA VAL A 487 -26.66 -1.34 -8.04
C VAL A 487 -25.32 -1.01 -7.38
N SER A 488 -24.47 -0.21 -8.02
CA SER A 488 -23.21 0.26 -7.42
C SER A 488 -23.44 1.11 -6.16
N MET A 489 -24.42 2.02 -6.19
CA MET A 489 -24.77 2.86 -5.04
C MET A 489 -25.34 2.05 -3.87
N LEU A 490 -26.22 1.08 -4.15
CA LEU A 490 -26.77 0.17 -3.13
C LEU A 490 -25.70 -0.75 -2.54
N PHE A 491 -24.77 -1.23 -3.38
CA PHE A 491 -23.58 -1.94 -2.91
C PHE A 491 -22.76 -1.07 -1.96
N LYS A 492 -22.49 0.19 -2.31
CA LYS A 492 -21.74 1.11 -1.44
C LYS A 492 -22.48 1.43 -0.14
N LEU A 493 -23.80 1.51 -0.17
CA LEU A 493 -24.62 1.67 1.04
C LEU A 493 -24.53 0.43 1.94
N SER A 494 -24.66 -0.77 1.37
CA SER A 494 -24.56 -2.02 2.12
C SER A 494 -23.16 -2.24 2.70
N MET A 495 -22.12 -1.98 1.91
CA MET A 495 -20.73 -2.00 2.38
C MET A 495 -20.50 -0.97 3.48
N ALA A 496 -21.02 0.24 3.35
CA ALA A 496 -20.89 1.24 4.41
C ALA A 496 -21.63 0.82 5.69
N ALA A 497 -22.73 0.07 5.59
CA ALA A 497 -23.46 -0.38 6.77
C ALA A 497 -22.74 -1.49 7.53
N LEU A 498 -22.05 -2.37 6.79
CA LEU A 498 -21.17 -3.38 7.36
C LEU A 498 -19.89 -2.75 7.90
N ASP A 499 -19.23 -1.93 7.08
CA ASP A 499 -17.85 -1.55 7.33
C ASP A 499 -17.66 -0.21 8.03
N THR A 500 -18.54 0.77 7.79
CA THR A 500 -18.38 2.17 8.21
C THR A 500 -19.72 2.77 8.62
N ARG A 501 -20.41 2.10 9.56
CA ARG A 501 -21.78 2.45 9.96
C ARG A 501 -21.93 3.91 10.41
N GLU A 502 -20.88 4.47 10.99
CA GLU A 502 -20.78 5.88 11.39
C GLU A 502 -20.85 6.87 10.22
N LEU A 503 -20.48 6.45 9.01
CA LEU A 503 -20.59 7.25 7.78
C LEU A 503 -22.00 7.27 7.22
N ILE A 504 -22.95 6.54 7.80
CA ILE A 504 -24.34 6.47 7.35
C ILE A 504 -25.24 7.34 8.25
N PRO A 505 -25.93 8.34 7.69
CA PRO A 505 -26.99 9.05 8.39
C PRO A 505 -28.12 8.11 8.81
N SER A 506 -28.72 8.35 9.98
CA SER A 506 -29.79 7.50 10.55
C SER A 506 -30.94 7.20 9.58
N TYR A 507 -31.30 8.14 8.71
CA TYR A 507 -32.38 7.96 7.73
C TYR A 507 -32.05 6.97 6.59
N LEU A 508 -30.77 6.73 6.29
CA LEU A 508 -30.34 5.73 5.31
C LEU A 508 -30.14 4.34 5.93
N MET A 509 -30.05 4.25 7.26
CA MET A 509 -29.81 2.97 7.94
C MET A 509 -30.93 1.96 7.66
N ASN A 510 -32.19 2.39 7.72
CA ASN A 510 -33.34 1.54 7.41
C ASN A 510 -33.30 1.00 5.97
N LEU A 511 -32.79 1.79 5.03
CA LEU A 511 -32.62 1.37 3.66
C LEU A 511 -31.51 0.31 3.56
N ALA A 512 -30.38 0.54 4.23
CA ALA A 512 -29.26 -0.40 4.25
C ALA A 512 -29.66 -1.75 4.89
N ASP A 513 -30.36 -1.72 6.02
CA ASP A 513 -30.87 -2.91 6.72
C ASP A 513 -31.83 -3.72 5.82
N GLY A 514 -32.63 -3.03 5.00
CA GLY A 514 -33.51 -3.68 4.02
C GLY A 514 -32.77 -4.46 2.93
N PHE A 515 -31.51 -4.10 2.63
CA PHE A 515 -30.66 -4.81 1.66
C PHE A 515 -29.68 -5.81 2.31
N ALA A 516 -29.65 -5.90 3.64
CA ALA A 516 -28.75 -6.80 4.37
C ALA A 516 -28.99 -8.30 4.05
N ALA A 517 -30.16 -8.65 3.51
CA ALA A 517 -30.48 -10.01 3.06
C ALA A 517 -29.63 -10.48 1.85
N ILE A 518 -29.06 -9.56 1.07
CA ILE A 518 -28.21 -9.87 -0.07
C ILE A 518 -26.76 -9.63 0.33
N SER A 519 -25.93 -10.67 0.27
CA SER A 519 -24.50 -10.53 0.61
C SER A 519 -23.81 -9.45 -0.23
N VAL A 520 -22.93 -8.66 0.37
CA VAL A 520 -22.18 -7.61 -0.33
C VAL A 520 -21.29 -8.17 -1.45
N VAL A 521 -20.84 -9.43 -1.31
CA VAL A 521 -20.13 -10.16 -2.36
C VAL A 521 -21.03 -10.33 -3.60
N THR A 522 -22.27 -10.80 -3.41
CA THR A 522 -23.24 -10.95 -4.50
C THR A 522 -23.59 -9.60 -5.13
N GLN A 523 -23.74 -8.55 -4.32
CA GLN A 523 -24.01 -7.21 -4.82
C GLN A 523 -22.86 -6.68 -5.71
N ALA A 524 -21.60 -6.83 -5.28
CA ALA A 524 -20.42 -6.46 -6.07
C ALA A 524 -20.33 -7.26 -7.38
N GLN A 525 -20.55 -8.58 -7.32
CA GLN A 525 -20.58 -9.44 -8.51
C GLN A 525 -21.66 -9.00 -9.50
N LEU A 526 -22.83 -8.58 -9.01
CA LEU A 526 -23.90 -8.05 -9.83
C LEU A 526 -23.47 -6.75 -10.53
N VAL A 527 -22.81 -5.82 -9.83
CA VAL A 527 -22.26 -4.60 -10.44
C VAL A 527 -21.30 -4.95 -11.58
N PHE A 528 -20.33 -5.83 -11.33
CA PHE A 528 -19.34 -6.20 -12.36
C PHE A 528 -19.99 -6.90 -13.55
N SER A 529 -20.95 -7.79 -13.29
CA SER A 529 -21.69 -8.51 -14.34
C SER A 529 -22.50 -7.57 -15.21
N ILE A 530 -23.17 -6.58 -14.61
CA ILE A 530 -23.93 -5.56 -15.34
C ILE A 530 -22.99 -4.69 -16.19
N ILE A 531 -21.87 -4.23 -15.63
CA ILE A 531 -20.88 -3.42 -16.37
C ILE A 531 -20.31 -4.22 -17.56
N LEU A 532 -19.97 -5.49 -17.35
CA LEU A 532 -19.47 -6.37 -18.40
C LEU A 532 -20.53 -6.62 -19.49
N LEU A 533 -21.79 -6.84 -19.11
CA LEU A 533 -22.90 -7.03 -20.04
C LEU A 533 -23.14 -5.77 -20.89
N ILE A 534 -23.14 -4.59 -20.29
CA ILE A 534 -23.29 -3.32 -21.03
C ILE A 534 -22.08 -3.09 -21.93
N GLY A 535 -20.86 -3.34 -21.45
CA GLY A 535 -19.64 -3.21 -22.24
C GLY A 535 -19.64 -4.13 -23.48
N THR A 536 -19.99 -5.40 -23.30
CA THR A 536 -20.08 -6.38 -24.40
C THR A 536 -21.21 -6.04 -25.38
N TYR A 537 -22.38 -5.62 -24.87
CA TYR A 537 -23.47 -5.13 -25.70
C TYR A 537 -23.03 -3.93 -26.57
N LEU A 538 -22.29 -2.98 -26.00
CA LEU A 538 -21.76 -1.83 -26.74
C LEU A 538 -20.81 -2.25 -27.85
N VAL A 539 -19.90 -3.19 -27.59
CA VAL A 539 -19.00 -3.73 -28.62
C VAL A 539 -19.81 -4.43 -29.72
N PHE A 540 -20.78 -5.26 -29.35
CA PHE A 540 -21.61 -6.01 -30.31
C PHE A 540 -22.45 -5.11 -31.22
N VAL A 541 -23.20 -4.15 -30.64
CA VAL A 541 -24.05 -3.22 -31.41
C VAL A 541 -23.21 -2.39 -32.39
N ARG A 542 -21.98 -2.05 -32.00
CA ARG A 542 -21.07 -1.25 -32.82
C ARG A 542 -20.43 -2.06 -33.95
N ASN A 543 -20.00 -3.29 -33.68
CA ASN A 543 -19.42 -4.18 -34.69
C ASN A 543 -20.45 -4.67 -35.71
N SER A 544 -21.71 -4.82 -35.29
CA SER A 544 -22.79 -5.32 -36.16
C SER A 544 -23.36 -4.25 -37.11
N GLY A 545 -22.83 -3.02 -37.10
CA GLY A 545 -23.34 -1.91 -37.92
C GLY A 545 -24.76 -1.45 -37.56
N MET A 546 -25.33 -1.98 -36.48
CA MET A 546 -26.68 -1.66 -35.98
C MET A 546 -26.78 -0.26 -35.37
N SER A 547 -25.65 0.45 -35.22
CA SER A 547 -25.63 1.87 -34.85
C SER A 547 -26.05 2.74 -36.03
N GLY A 548 -27.35 2.96 -36.23
CA GLY A 548 -27.93 3.85 -37.25
C GLY A 548 -27.64 5.36 -37.08
N VAL A 549 -26.55 5.72 -36.38
CA VAL A 549 -26.05 7.09 -36.20
C VAL A 549 -24.59 7.11 -36.64
N LYS A 550 -24.26 8.00 -37.59
CA LYS A 550 -22.86 8.36 -37.92
C LYS A 550 -22.28 9.12 -36.73
N VAL A 551 -21.90 8.39 -35.69
CA VAL A 551 -21.27 8.93 -34.49
C VAL A 551 -19.77 9.13 -34.79
N SER A 552 -19.23 10.30 -34.44
CA SER A 552 -17.78 10.52 -34.55
C SER A 552 -17.02 9.49 -33.69
N PRO A 553 -15.80 9.05 -34.08
CA PRO A 553 -14.99 8.12 -33.28
C PRO A 553 -14.89 8.53 -31.80
N LEU A 554 -14.80 9.84 -31.57
CA LEU A 554 -14.94 10.56 -30.31
C LEU A 554 -16.09 10.13 -29.40
N LYS A 555 -17.32 10.09 -29.91
CA LYS A 555 -18.51 9.74 -29.12
C LYS A 555 -18.67 8.21 -28.98
N LYS A 556 -17.91 7.41 -29.72
CA LYS A 556 -17.88 5.95 -29.52
C LYS A 556 -17.18 5.60 -28.20
N LEU A 557 -16.13 6.30 -27.78
CA LEU A 557 -15.34 5.86 -26.62
C LEU A 557 -15.93 6.32 -25.27
N GLN A 558 -16.76 7.36 -25.27
CA GLN A 558 -17.30 7.96 -24.04
C GLN A 558 -18.12 6.99 -23.14
N PRO A 559 -19.01 6.12 -23.66
CA PRO A 559 -19.70 5.13 -22.83
C PRO A 559 -18.77 4.18 -22.05
N PHE A 560 -17.60 3.82 -22.63
CA PHE A 560 -16.65 2.95 -21.93
C PHE A 560 -15.98 3.68 -20.77
N HIS A 561 -15.66 4.98 -20.95
CA HIS A 561 -15.14 5.81 -19.87
C HIS A 561 -16.16 5.99 -18.75
N ASP A 562 -17.45 6.19 -19.09
CA ASP A 562 -18.50 6.36 -18.09
C ASP A 562 -18.77 5.04 -17.34
N LEU A 563 -18.75 3.88 -18.02
CA LEU A 563 -18.82 2.57 -17.36
C LEU A 563 -17.62 2.30 -16.45
N LEU A 564 -16.41 2.64 -16.92
CA LEU A 564 -15.19 2.57 -16.14
C LEU A 564 -15.28 3.46 -14.89
N THR A 565 -15.90 4.64 -15.00
CA THR A 565 -16.12 5.54 -13.86
C THR A 565 -17.00 4.89 -12.80
N VAL A 566 -18.07 4.18 -13.18
CA VAL A 566 -18.91 3.43 -12.23
C VAL A 566 -18.13 2.27 -11.60
N PHE A 567 -17.33 1.56 -12.40
CA PHE A 567 -16.45 0.50 -11.89
C PHE A 567 -15.45 1.05 -10.86
N ILE A 568 -14.77 2.14 -11.18
CA ILE A 568 -13.80 2.81 -10.30
C ILE A 568 -14.46 3.33 -9.03
N ALA A 569 -15.66 3.93 -9.12
CA ALA A 569 -16.42 4.33 -7.94
C ALA A 569 -16.76 3.12 -7.06
N THR A 570 -17.11 1.98 -7.67
CA THR A 570 -17.34 0.70 -6.96
C THR A 570 -16.06 0.19 -6.30
N GLN A 571 -14.89 0.41 -6.91
CA GLN A 571 -13.58 -0.02 -6.41
C GLN A 571 -12.88 0.99 -5.49
N SER A 572 -13.51 2.11 -5.14
CA SER A 572 -12.91 3.16 -4.31
C SER A 572 -13.60 3.30 -2.96
N ARG A 573 -12.89 3.85 -1.97
CA ARG A 573 -13.50 4.25 -0.68
C ARG A 573 -14.70 5.17 -0.89
N LEU A 574 -15.74 5.03 -0.04
CA LEU A 574 -16.95 5.86 -0.11
C LEU A 574 -16.64 7.36 -0.13
N THR A 575 -15.70 7.78 0.72
CA THR A 575 -15.24 9.18 0.86
C THR A 575 -14.52 9.73 -0.37
N ASN A 576 -14.04 8.86 -1.26
CA ASN A 576 -13.34 9.22 -2.49
C ASN A 576 -14.27 9.31 -3.72
N ILE A 577 -15.51 8.85 -3.62
CA ILE A 577 -16.48 8.92 -4.74
C ILE A 577 -16.70 10.36 -5.23
N PRO A 578 -16.86 11.38 -4.36
CA PRO A 578 -16.96 12.77 -4.81
C PRO A 578 -15.70 13.31 -5.49
N LEU A 579 -14.52 12.79 -5.13
CA LEU A 579 -13.26 13.18 -5.79
C LEU A 579 -13.17 12.61 -7.21
N ILE A 580 -13.69 11.40 -7.45
CA ILE A 580 -13.82 10.83 -8.81
C ILE A 580 -14.73 11.72 -9.67
N TRP A 581 -15.79 12.29 -9.07
CA TRP A 581 -16.61 13.29 -9.75
C TRP A 581 -15.81 14.55 -10.11
N PHE A 582 -14.98 15.08 -9.20
CA PHE A 582 -14.10 16.21 -9.51
C PHE A 582 -13.15 15.92 -10.68
N PHE A 583 -12.55 14.73 -10.75
CA PHE A 583 -11.68 14.36 -11.87
C PHE A 583 -12.42 14.39 -13.21
N ASN A 584 -13.67 13.92 -13.24
CA ASN A 584 -14.50 14.02 -14.44
C ASN A 584 -14.83 15.46 -14.82
N VAL A 585 -15.12 16.33 -13.86
CA VAL A 585 -15.34 17.77 -14.11
C VAL A 585 -14.07 18.42 -14.67
N MET A 586 -12.89 18.11 -14.09
CA MET A 586 -11.61 18.59 -14.61
C MET A 586 -11.37 18.13 -16.04
N LEU A 587 -11.69 16.87 -16.38
CA LEU A 587 -11.56 16.33 -17.72
C LEU A 587 -12.43 17.09 -18.74
N LEU A 588 -13.68 17.41 -18.37
CA LEU A 588 -14.59 18.21 -19.22
C LEU A 588 -14.06 19.63 -19.45
N LEU A 589 -13.51 20.28 -18.40
CA LEU A 589 -12.88 21.60 -18.53
C LEU A 589 -11.66 21.53 -19.45
N LEU A 590 -10.83 20.50 -19.33
CA LEU A 590 -9.63 20.30 -20.15
C LEU A 590 -9.97 20.08 -21.63
N ASP A 591 -11.05 19.36 -21.94
CA ASP A 591 -11.51 19.18 -23.32
C ASP A 591 -11.95 20.51 -23.94
N ASP A 592 -12.70 21.31 -23.18
CA ASP A 592 -13.24 22.60 -23.61
C ASP A 592 -12.19 23.71 -23.72
N MET A 593 -11.06 23.60 -22.99
CA MET A 593 -9.89 24.47 -23.16
C MET A 593 -9.10 24.21 -24.45
N LYS A 594 -9.50 23.19 -25.23
CA LYS A 594 -8.95 22.86 -26.57
C LYS A 594 -7.42 22.75 -26.57
N LEU A 595 -6.87 21.72 -25.94
CA LEU A 595 -5.44 21.40 -26.05
C LEU A 595 -5.05 21.19 -27.54
N ASP A 596 -4.00 21.88 -28.00
CA ASP A 596 -3.64 21.97 -29.45
C ASP A 596 -2.54 21.00 -29.89
N SER A 597 -1.83 20.39 -28.94
CA SER A 597 -0.71 19.49 -29.24
C SER A 597 -0.78 18.22 -28.41
N LEU A 598 -0.23 17.15 -28.97
CA LEU A 598 -0.12 15.86 -28.28
C LEU A 598 0.68 15.98 -26.98
N LEU A 599 1.77 16.76 -26.99
CA LEU A 599 2.57 17.05 -25.80
C LEU A 599 1.76 17.70 -24.66
N GLN A 600 0.80 18.60 -24.94
CA GLN A 600 -0.06 19.18 -23.91
C GLN A 600 -0.94 18.10 -23.26
N ILE A 601 -1.50 17.20 -24.08
CA ILE A 601 -2.33 16.10 -23.61
C ILE A 601 -1.48 15.15 -22.77
N THR A 602 -0.29 14.76 -23.24
CA THR A 602 0.62 13.88 -22.50
C THR A 602 1.07 14.48 -21.17
N LEU A 603 1.46 15.76 -21.14
CA LEU A 603 1.79 16.46 -19.89
C LEU A 603 0.61 16.44 -18.91
N THR A 604 -0.59 16.75 -19.40
CA THR A 604 -1.81 16.72 -18.59
C THR A 604 -2.05 15.32 -18.02
N VAL A 605 -1.98 14.27 -18.85
CA VAL A 605 -2.26 12.90 -18.42
C VAL A 605 -1.23 12.42 -17.41
N ILE A 606 0.07 12.60 -17.67
CA ILE A 606 1.14 12.16 -16.73
C ILE A 606 0.97 12.86 -15.39
N THR A 607 0.79 14.18 -15.39
CA THR A 607 0.64 14.95 -14.15
C THR A 607 -0.62 14.54 -13.39
N MET A 608 -1.76 14.41 -14.07
CA MET A 608 -3.02 14.07 -13.41
C MET A 608 -3.11 12.60 -12.97
N GLN A 609 -2.44 11.67 -13.65
CA GLN A 609 -2.28 10.29 -13.18
C GLN A 609 -1.63 10.28 -11.79
N HIS A 610 -0.50 10.96 -11.60
CA HIS A 610 0.17 10.95 -10.29
C HIS A 610 -0.60 11.77 -9.25
N VAL A 611 -1.16 12.94 -9.60
CA VAL A 611 -2.01 13.72 -8.69
C VAL A 611 -3.18 12.88 -8.17
N SER A 612 -3.88 12.18 -9.06
CA SER A 612 -5.04 11.37 -8.67
C SER A 612 -4.66 10.14 -7.85
N PHE A 613 -3.49 9.53 -8.10
CA PHE A 613 -2.95 8.46 -7.27
C PHE A 613 -2.81 8.91 -5.81
N PHE A 614 -2.11 10.01 -5.56
CA PHE A 614 -1.91 10.52 -4.20
C PHE A 614 -3.19 11.10 -3.59
N ALA A 615 -4.02 11.80 -4.38
CA ALA A 615 -5.23 12.43 -3.87
C ALA A 615 -6.30 11.43 -3.42
N LEU A 616 -6.26 10.18 -3.92
CA LEU A 616 -7.12 9.09 -3.46
C LEU A 616 -6.64 8.44 -2.14
N GLY A 617 -5.54 8.92 -1.54
CA GLY A 617 -5.03 8.44 -0.26
C GLY A 617 -3.82 7.52 -0.36
N ASN A 618 -3.32 7.23 -1.56
CA ASN A 618 -2.14 6.36 -1.74
C ASN A 618 -0.83 7.13 -1.47
N SER A 619 0.23 6.40 -1.16
CA SER A 619 1.60 6.91 -1.02
C SER A 619 2.62 5.90 -1.59
N ASN A 620 3.92 6.21 -1.51
CA ASN A 620 4.97 5.25 -1.86
C ASN A 620 5.27 4.21 -0.76
N ALA A 621 4.53 4.25 0.35
CA ALA A 621 4.65 3.27 1.42
C ALA A 621 3.76 2.05 1.15
N ILE A 622 4.28 0.85 1.42
CA ILE A 622 3.51 -0.41 1.28
C ILE A 622 2.29 -0.41 2.19
N SER A 623 2.41 0.22 3.36
CA SER A 623 1.32 0.41 4.32
C SER A 623 0.13 1.19 3.79
N SER A 624 0.29 1.94 2.70
CA SER A 624 -0.80 2.71 2.08
C SER A 624 -1.58 1.93 1.03
N VAL A 625 -1.17 0.69 0.69
CA VAL A 625 -1.92 -0.17 -0.23
C VAL A 625 -3.20 -0.63 0.44
N ASP A 626 -4.33 -0.15 -0.05
CA ASP A 626 -5.65 -0.49 0.47
C ASP A 626 -6.15 -1.82 -0.12
N LEU A 627 -6.37 -2.80 0.76
CA LEU A 627 -6.90 -4.12 0.39
C LEU A 627 -8.41 -4.25 0.62
N SER A 628 -9.05 -3.29 1.29
CA SER A 628 -10.49 -3.37 1.60
C SER A 628 -11.36 -3.52 0.34
N ASN A 629 -10.97 -2.83 -0.74
CA ASN A 629 -11.69 -2.89 -2.01
C ASN A 629 -11.22 -4.04 -2.92
N ALA A 630 -10.10 -4.70 -2.60
CA ALA A 630 -9.55 -5.80 -3.41
C ALA A 630 -10.39 -7.09 -3.34
N TYR A 631 -11.21 -7.23 -2.30
CA TYR A 631 -12.09 -8.38 -2.08
C TYR A 631 -13.53 -8.15 -2.56
N ASN A 632 -13.82 -6.99 -3.14
CA ASN A 632 -15.14 -6.70 -3.68
C ASN A 632 -15.53 -7.75 -4.74
N GLY A 633 -16.55 -8.55 -4.45
CA GLY A 633 -17.07 -9.59 -5.34
C GLY A 633 -16.32 -10.93 -5.29
N VAL A 634 -15.42 -11.10 -4.32
CA VAL A 634 -14.61 -12.32 -4.14
C VAL A 634 -15.00 -12.99 -2.82
N SER A 635 -15.44 -14.25 -2.87
CA SER A 635 -15.87 -15.01 -1.68
C SER A 635 -14.75 -15.84 -1.03
N GLY A 636 -13.58 -15.93 -1.66
CA GLY A 636 -12.43 -16.70 -1.17
C GLY A 636 -11.13 -16.23 -1.83
N PHE A 637 -10.00 -16.41 -1.16
CA PHE A 637 -8.73 -15.87 -1.63
C PHE A 637 -8.29 -16.48 -2.97
N ASN A 638 -8.06 -15.62 -3.97
CA ASN A 638 -7.46 -15.98 -5.25
C ASN A 638 -6.40 -14.92 -5.59
N VAL A 639 -5.12 -15.31 -5.55
CA VAL A 639 -3.98 -14.39 -5.75
C VAL A 639 -4.11 -13.57 -7.04
N GLY A 640 -4.56 -14.19 -8.14
CA GLY A 640 -4.69 -13.51 -9.42
C GLY A 640 -5.80 -12.47 -9.42
N VAL A 641 -7.00 -12.84 -8.98
CA VAL A 641 -8.17 -11.94 -8.95
C VAL A 641 -7.97 -10.81 -7.93
N VAL A 642 -7.54 -11.16 -6.71
CA VAL A 642 -7.27 -10.18 -5.65
C VAL A 642 -6.15 -9.24 -6.08
N GLY A 643 -5.07 -9.74 -6.69
CA GLY A 643 -3.98 -8.91 -7.19
C GLY A 643 -4.43 -7.88 -8.24
N ILE A 644 -5.31 -8.28 -9.16
CA ILE A 644 -5.89 -7.36 -10.16
C ILE A 644 -6.78 -6.30 -9.50
N LEU A 645 -7.65 -6.70 -8.57
CA LEU A 645 -8.54 -5.77 -7.87
C LEU A 645 -7.78 -4.83 -6.92
N THR A 646 -6.71 -5.30 -6.27
CA THR A 646 -5.78 -4.45 -5.51
C THR A 646 -5.18 -3.37 -6.42
N PHE A 647 -4.69 -3.74 -7.60
CA PHE A 647 -4.17 -2.76 -8.54
C PHE A 647 -5.26 -1.76 -8.98
N LEU A 648 -6.43 -2.24 -9.39
CA LEU A 648 -7.51 -1.39 -9.92
C LEU A 648 -8.12 -0.45 -8.87
N SER A 649 -8.14 -0.85 -7.59
CA SER A 649 -8.60 0.01 -6.49
C SER A 649 -7.56 1.07 -6.12
N ASN A 650 -6.27 0.71 -6.04
CA ASN A 650 -5.21 1.65 -5.65
C ASN A 650 -4.80 2.59 -6.80
N TRP A 651 -4.79 2.11 -8.06
CA TRP A 651 -4.53 2.92 -9.27
C TRP A 651 -5.81 3.41 -9.96
N ALA A 652 -6.93 3.44 -9.25
CA ALA A 652 -8.22 3.93 -9.73
C ALA A 652 -8.13 5.29 -10.47
N GLY A 653 -7.56 6.30 -9.81
CA GLY A 653 -7.36 7.64 -10.38
C GLY A 653 -6.53 7.62 -11.68
N PRO A 654 -5.31 7.04 -11.65
CA PRO A 654 -4.48 6.87 -12.84
C PRO A 654 -5.20 6.21 -14.02
N VAL A 655 -5.90 5.10 -13.77
CA VAL A 655 -6.67 4.37 -14.80
C VAL A 655 -7.77 5.25 -15.41
N LEU A 656 -8.47 6.04 -14.57
CA LEU A 656 -9.46 7.01 -15.03
C LEU A 656 -8.83 8.06 -15.97
N TRP A 657 -7.67 8.60 -15.59
CA TRP A 657 -6.96 9.62 -16.37
C TRP A 657 -6.34 9.06 -17.66
N THR A 658 -5.94 7.79 -17.71
CA THR A 658 -5.58 7.12 -18.96
C THR A 658 -6.78 7.09 -19.91
N SER A 659 -7.93 6.63 -19.43
CA SER A 659 -9.17 6.60 -20.23
C SER A 659 -9.59 8.00 -20.70
N GLY A 660 -9.56 8.99 -19.80
CA GLY A 660 -9.88 10.38 -20.13
C GLY A 660 -8.88 11.01 -21.11
N GLY A 661 -7.59 10.69 -20.99
CA GLY A 661 -6.54 11.10 -21.91
C GLY A 661 -6.79 10.66 -23.35
N VAL A 662 -7.34 9.45 -23.54
CA VAL A 662 -7.78 8.97 -24.86
C VAL A 662 -8.89 9.86 -25.40
N GLY A 663 -9.86 10.22 -24.55
CA GLY A 663 -10.94 11.15 -24.91
C GLY A 663 -10.41 12.51 -25.39
N LEU A 664 -9.46 13.10 -24.65
CA LEU A 664 -8.81 14.36 -25.03
C LEU A 664 -8.07 14.25 -26.37
N MET A 665 -7.33 13.16 -26.57
CA MET A 665 -6.62 12.88 -27.83
C MET A 665 -7.59 12.76 -29.00
N CYS A 666 -8.66 12.00 -28.84
CA CYS A 666 -9.72 11.88 -29.84
C CYS A 666 -10.35 13.24 -30.16
N SER A 667 -10.54 14.10 -29.16
CA SER A 667 -11.18 15.41 -29.34
C SER A 667 -10.30 16.35 -30.14
N TRP A 668 -9.02 16.39 -29.79
CA TRP A 668 -7.99 17.09 -30.55
C TRP A 668 -7.90 16.62 -32.00
N MET A 669 -7.87 15.31 -32.25
CA MET A 669 -7.85 14.77 -33.61
C MET A 669 -9.11 15.14 -34.40
N GLY A 670 -10.29 15.08 -33.76
CA GLY A 670 -11.55 15.49 -34.36
C GLY A 670 -11.54 16.96 -34.79
N ARG A 671 -10.95 17.86 -33.99
CA ARG A 671 -10.74 19.27 -34.35
C ARG A 671 -9.81 19.42 -35.55
N LYS A 672 -8.64 18.79 -35.53
CA LYS A 672 -7.67 18.80 -36.65
C LYS A 672 -8.26 18.28 -37.98
N MET A 673 -9.06 17.21 -37.92
CA MET A 673 -9.70 16.69 -39.13
C MET A 673 -10.74 17.67 -39.70
N LYS A 674 -11.49 18.36 -38.85
CA LYS A 674 -12.44 19.39 -39.29
C LYS A 674 -11.72 20.59 -39.91
N GLU A 675 -10.62 21.05 -39.32
CA GLU A 675 -9.79 22.12 -39.87
C GLU A 675 -9.22 21.75 -41.25
N LYS A 676 -8.66 20.55 -41.41
CA LYS A 676 -8.18 20.06 -42.71
C LYS A 676 -9.29 19.97 -43.76
N LYS A 677 -10.51 19.58 -43.35
CA LYS A 677 -11.67 19.54 -44.26
C LYS A 677 -12.15 20.93 -44.66
N ALA A 678 -12.12 21.90 -43.74
CA ALA A 678 -12.45 23.29 -44.03
C ALA A 678 -11.43 23.89 -45.01
N ALA A 679 -10.13 23.74 -44.75
CA ALA A 679 -9.06 24.21 -45.64
C ALA A 679 -9.15 23.62 -47.06
N LYS A 680 -9.46 22.31 -47.19
CA LYS A 680 -9.69 21.69 -48.50
C LYS A 680 -10.95 22.19 -49.21
N LYS A 681 -11.96 22.63 -48.47
CA LYS A 681 -13.20 23.18 -49.03
C LYS A 681 -12.98 24.60 -49.56
N ASP A 682 -12.13 25.37 -48.90
CA ASP A 682 -11.73 26.72 -49.33
C ASP A 682 -10.76 26.68 -50.53
N GLU A 683 -9.89 25.66 -50.65
CA GLU A 683 -9.05 25.44 -51.85
C GLU A 683 -9.84 24.90 -53.06
N GLY A 684 -10.93 24.17 -52.83
CA GLY A 684 -11.74 23.52 -53.86
C GLY A 684 -12.71 24.44 -54.62
N ASP A 685 -12.85 25.71 -54.23
CA ASP A 685 -13.69 26.68 -54.93
C ASP A 685 -12.95 27.41 -56.07
N ASN A 686 -11.66 27.13 -56.27
CA ASN A 686 -10.81 27.75 -57.31
C ASN A 686 -10.20 26.78 -58.34
N SER A 687 -10.61 25.51 -58.39
CA SER A 687 -10.23 24.61 -59.51
C SER A 687 -11.17 23.42 -59.69
N SER A 688 -11.45 23.09 -60.96
CA SER A 688 -12.26 21.96 -61.43
C SER A 688 -11.76 20.58 -60.93
N PRO A 689 -12.61 19.55 -60.83
CA PRO A 689 -12.36 18.39 -59.98
C PRO A 689 -11.37 17.40 -60.59
N PRO A 690 -10.44 16.81 -59.81
CA PRO A 690 -9.75 15.61 -60.24
C PRO A 690 -10.55 14.37 -59.81
N THR A 691 -10.81 13.50 -60.78
CA THR A 691 -11.25 12.12 -60.59
C THR A 691 -10.11 11.30 -59.96
N SER A 692 -10.11 11.16 -58.64
CA SER A 692 -9.50 9.99 -57.98
C SER A 692 -10.21 9.70 -56.67
N SER A 693 -10.91 8.57 -56.63
CA SER A 693 -11.57 8.02 -55.44
C SER A 693 -10.55 7.38 -54.50
N PHE A 694 -9.55 8.14 -54.03
CA PHE A 694 -8.73 7.69 -52.90
C PHE A 694 -9.59 7.81 -51.63
N SER A 695 -9.99 6.68 -51.08
CA SER A 695 -10.95 6.60 -49.98
C SER A 695 -10.49 7.43 -48.79
N SER A 696 -11.26 8.45 -48.41
CA SER A 696 -10.98 9.30 -47.23
C SER A 696 -10.93 8.53 -45.90
N SER A 697 -11.35 7.25 -45.89
CA SER A 697 -11.27 6.34 -44.74
C SER A 697 -9.85 5.83 -44.48
N SER A 698 -9.11 5.39 -45.51
CA SER A 698 -7.76 4.81 -45.34
C SER A 698 -6.71 5.83 -44.87
N LEU A 699 -6.82 7.08 -45.32
CA LEU A 699 -5.95 8.19 -44.87
C LEU A 699 -6.25 8.62 -43.41
N ALA A 700 -7.50 8.47 -42.97
CA ALA A 700 -7.92 8.78 -41.59
C ALA A 700 -7.51 7.67 -40.60
N GLU A 701 -7.47 6.41 -41.04
CA GLU A 701 -7.01 5.26 -40.25
C GLU A 701 -5.48 5.25 -40.02
N GLY A 702 -4.69 5.63 -41.03
CA GLY A 702 -3.23 5.77 -40.88
C GLY A 702 -2.86 6.85 -39.86
N THR A 703 -3.50 8.03 -39.96
CA THR A 703 -3.20 9.17 -39.07
C THR A 703 -3.60 8.97 -37.60
N LEU A 704 -4.61 8.14 -37.32
CA LEU A 704 -5.00 7.77 -35.95
C LEU A 704 -3.97 6.83 -35.31
N THR A 705 -3.53 5.82 -36.06
CA THR A 705 -2.52 4.84 -35.61
C THR A 705 -1.20 5.54 -35.27
N ASP A 706 -0.74 6.43 -36.15
CA ASP A 706 0.51 7.18 -35.95
C ASP A 706 0.44 8.12 -34.73
N THR A 707 -0.71 8.74 -34.50
CA THR A 707 -0.91 9.61 -33.34
C THR A 707 -0.86 8.83 -32.03
N TYR A 708 -1.48 7.65 -32.02
CA TYR A 708 -1.47 6.75 -30.88
C TYR A 708 -0.05 6.28 -30.55
N LEU A 709 0.69 5.78 -31.54
CA LEU A 709 2.07 5.33 -31.35
C LEU A 709 2.94 6.45 -30.78
N LYS A 710 2.81 7.68 -31.30
CA LYS A 710 3.50 8.86 -30.75
C LYS A 710 3.11 9.16 -29.31
N PHE A 711 1.85 9.00 -28.92
CA PHE A 711 1.46 9.18 -27.52
C PHE A 711 2.07 8.11 -26.62
N ALA A 712 2.02 6.85 -27.05
CA ALA A 712 2.61 5.73 -26.34
C ALA A 712 4.11 5.98 -26.15
N GLU A 713 4.85 6.32 -27.21
CA GLU A 713 6.26 6.71 -27.16
C GLU A 713 6.52 7.85 -26.16
N LEU A 714 5.70 8.90 -26.16
CA LEU A 714 5.89 10.01 -25.23
C LEU A 714 5.78 9.56 -23.76
N THR A 715 4.76 8.75 -23.46
CA THR A 715 4.56 8.21 -22.12
C THR A 715 5.63 7.18 -21.74
N SER A 716 6.05 6.32 -22.69
CA SER A 716 7.12 5.34 -22.49
C SER A 716 8.46 6.00 -22.20
N THR A 717 8.80 7.11 -22.87
CA THR A 717 9.99 7.90 -22.55
C THR A 717 9.97 8.40 -21.10
N PHE A 718 8.85 8.98 -20.64
CA PHE A 718 8.74 9.43 -19.25
C PHE A 718 8.91 8.26 -18.27
N ARG A 719 8.26 7.11 -18.53
CA ARG A 719 8.37 5.91 -17.69
C ARG A 719 9.79 5.35 -17.67
N ALA A 720 10.48 5.32 -18.80
CA ALA A 720 11.88 4.89 -18.87
C ALA A 720 12.80 5.82 -18.06
N VAL A 721 12.65 7.15 -18.19
CA VAL A 721 13.40 8.13 -17.39
C VAL A 721 13.15 7.91 -15.89
N ALA A 722 11.89 7.78 -15.50
CA ALA A 722 11.48 7.56 -14.12
C ALA A 722 12.08 6.25 -13.55
N MET A 723 11.99 5.15 -14.28
CA MET A 723 12.50 3.84 -13.83
C MET A 723 14.02 3.84 -13.67
N VAL A 724 14.75 4.35 -14.65
CA VAL A 724 16.22 4.44 -14.57
C VAL A 724 16.65 5.32 -13.39
N ALA A 725 15.94 6.42 -13.14
CA ALA A 725 16.22 7.29 -12.00
C ALA A 725 16.01 6.57 -10.66
N VAL A 726 14.91 5.83 -10.49
CA VAL A 726 14.64 5.07 -9.26
C VAL A 726 15.65 3.93 -9.08
N MET A 727 15.98 3.18 -10.15
CA MET A 727 17.00 2.13 -10.10
C MET A 727 18.37 2.70 -9.73
N GLY A 728 18.77 3.81 -10.35
CA GLY A 728 20.01 4.51 -10.05
C GLY A 728 20.06 5.01 -8.61
N ALA A 729 18.97 5.59 -8.11
CA ALA A 729 18.84 5.99 -6.72
C ALA A 729 18.99 4.80 -5.76
N CYS A 730 18.32 3.67 -6.03
CA CYS A 730 18.46 2.46 -5.22
C CYS A 730 19.89 1.93 -5.22
N MET A 731 20.59 1.98 -6.35
CA MET A 731 22.00 1.56 -6.43
C MET A 731 22.93 2.48 -5.64
N VAL A 732 22.78 3.80 -5.78
CA VAL A 732 23.60 4.79 -5.08
C VAL A 732 23.32 4.78 -3.58
N LEU A 733 22.06 4.65 -3.18
CA LEU A 733 21.59 4.76 -1.80
C LEU A 733 21.35 3.39 -1.13
N ARG A 734 21.90 2.30 -1.67
CA ARG A 734 21.72 0.94 -1.13
C ARG A 734 22.18 0.78 0.32
N MET A 735 23.17 1.58 0.74
CA MET A 735 23.67 1.59 2.13
C MET A 735 23.02 2.67 3.00
N HIS A 736 22.01 3.38 2.48
CA HIS A 736 21.30 4.42 3.20
C HIS A 736 20.35 3.82 4.24
N LEU A 737 20.21 4.46 5.40
CA LEU A 737 19.37 3.98 6.52
C LEU A 737 17.92 3.68 6.09
N PHE A 738 17.38 4.47 5.16
CA PHE A 738 16.00 4.35 4.65
C PHE A 738 15.86 3.54 3.36
N VAL A 739 16.85 2.73 2.98
CA VAL A 739 16.78 1.89 1.77
C VAL A 739 15.53 1.00 1.76
N TRP A 740 15.27 0.28 2.86
CA TRP A 740 14.16 -0.66 2.95
C TRP A 740 12.79 -0.02 3.18
N THR A 741 12.76 1.20 3.74
CA THR A 741 11.52 1.84 4.17
C THR A 741 11.02 2.87 3.16
N VAL A 742 11.90 3.40 2.31
CA VAL A 742 11.58 4.44 1.31
C VAL A 742 11.94 3.99 -0.10
N PHE A 743 13.21 3.64 -0.36
CA PHE A 743 13.69 3.40 -1.72
C PHE A 743 13.21 2.07 -2.32
N SER A 744 13.28 0.97 -1.56
CA SER A 744 12.80 -0.34 -2.01
C SER A 744 11.28 -0.35 -2.27
N PRO A 745 10.42 0.19 -1.38
CA PRO A 745 9.01 0.41 -1.69
C PRO A 745 8.83 1.25 -2.96
N LYS A 746 9.51 2.39 -3.08
CA LYS A 746 9.40 3.25 -4.27
C LYS A 746 9.76 2.50 -5.55
N TYR A 747 10.78 1.65 -5.52
CA TYR A 747 11.16 0.82 -6.66
C TYR A 747 10.04 -0.13 -7.08
N LEU A 748 9.35 -0.77 -6.13
CA LEU A 748 8.20 -1.63 -6.41
C LEU A 748 7.01 -0.85 -6.97
N PHE A 749 6.70 0.32 -6.40
CA PHE A 749 5.69 1.21 -6.97
C PHE A 749 6.06 1.61 -8.40
N ALA A 750 7.34 1.92 -8.66
CA ALA A 750 7.82 2.26 -10.00
C ALA A 750 7.68 1.07 -10.97
N MET A 751 7.95 -0.17 -10.51
CA MET A 751 7.67 -1.40 -11.27
C MET A 751 6.19 -1.54 -11.58
N VAL A 752 5.27 -1.32 -10.62
CA VAL A 752 3.83 -1.36 -10.86
C VAL A 752 3.41 -0.28 -11.87
N TRP A 753 3.93 0.95 -11.72
CA TRP A 753 3.69 2.04 -12.66
C TRP A 753 4.12 1.72 -14.10
N THR A 754 5.17 0.92 -14.27
CA THR A 754 5.74 0.61 -15.60
C THR A 754 5.19 -0.70 -16.16
N CYS A 755 5.29 -1.79 -15.41
CA CYS A 755 4.91 -3.13 -15.86
C CYS A 755 3.40 -3.34 -15.87
N VAL A 756 2.66 -2.79 -14.90
CA VAL A 756 1.22 -2.99 -14.79
C VAL A 756 0.48 -1.79 -15.39
N HIS A 757 0.67 -0.59 -14.84
CA HIS A 757 -0.06 0.57 -15.32
C HIS A 757 0.33 0.94 -16.74
N HIS A 758 1.60 1.11 -17.07
CA HIS A 758 1.97 1.53 -18.42
C HIS A 758 1.78 0.41 -19.47
N ILE A 759 2.41 -0.75 -19.28
CA ILE A 759 2.36 -1.83 -20.30
C ILE A 759 0.96 -2.45 -20.43
N ILE A 760 0.24 -2.66 -19.32
CA ILE A 760 -1.11 -3.26 -19.39
C ILE A 760 -2.15 -2.16 -19.58
N VAL A 761 -2.26 -1.18 -18.68
CA VAL A 761 -3.37 -0.21 -18.75
C VAL A 761 -3.18 0.80 -19.88
N ASP A 762 -2.08 1.57 -19.91
CA ASP A 762 -1.89 2.63 -20.91
C ASP A 762 -1.89 2.04 -22.32
N LEU A 763 -1.15 0.94 -22.57
CA LEU A 763 -1.09 0.36 -23.91
C LEU A 763 -2.33 -0.46 -24.27
N MET A 764 -2.94 -1.25 -23.36
CA MET A 764 -4.15 -2.04 -23.73
C MET A 764 -5.41 -1.19 -23.83
N ILE A 765 -5.65 -0.25 -22.90
CA ILE A 765 -6.83 0.63 -23.01
C ILE A 765 -6.73 1.41 -24.32
N MET A 766 -5.54 1.93 -24.63
CA MET A 766 -5.36 2.67 -25.87
C MET A 766 -5.46 1.77 -27.12
N ALA A 767 -4.92 0.55 -27.10
CA ALA A 767 -5.04 -0.41 -28.20
C ALA A 767 -6.49 -0.89 -28.41
N ALA A 768 -7.23 -1.14 -27.33
CA ALA A 768 -8.65 -1.52 -27.38
C ALA A 768 -9.52 -0.39 -27.92
N LEU A 769 -9.22 0.85 -27.53
CA LEU A 769 -9.92 2.04 -28.03
C LEU A 769 -9.54 2.38 -29.48
N HIS A 770 -8.33 2.02 -29.92
CA HIS A 770 -7.94 2.02 -31.34
C HIS A 770 -8.75 1.00 -32.15
N TYR A 771 -8.86 -0.24 -31.66
CA TYR A 771 -9.59 -1.29 -32.35
C TYR A 771 -11.10 -1.02 -32.43
N THR A 772 -11.70 -0.46 -31.38
CA THR A 772 -13.12 -0.07 -31.37
C THR A 772 -13.41 1.26 -32.09
N GLY A 773 -12.35 2.02 -32.42
CA GLY A 773 -12.42 3.25 -33.21
C GLY A 773 -12.50 2.99 -34.73
N ARG A 774 -11.87 1.91 -35.21
CA ARG A 774 -12.07 1.31 -36.54
C ARG A 774 -13.53 0.87 -36.69
#